data_AF-A0A4U1JC59-F1
#
_entry.id   AF-A0A4U1JC59-F1
#
_cell.length_a   1.000
_cell.length_b   1.000
_cell.length_c   1.000
_cell.angle_alpha   90.00
_cell.angle_beta   90.00
_cell.angle_gamma   90.00
#
_symmetry.space_group_name_H-M   'P 1'
#
loop_
_entity.id
_entity.type
_entity.pdbx_description
1 polymer ?
#
loop_
_entity_poly.entity_id
_entity_poly.type
_entity_poly.pdbx_seq_one_letter_code
_entity_poly.pdbx_strand_id
1 'polypeptide(L)'
;MAAIEQLAEGVSTVDELLAEPLLEPDPEREDWAQARPRVVFVRDAVERDVLSQLDDALFAADDELAPRIKGRVAVLLGDVAGLKAASGDLDGARRLLGKAAPLAQAPEARVELEAAAEELPVFARLTHARWLQRAGHFKRADRALAQARRQVKSRALRDALREVEKAPRPLERAPTLFTLNGIGFRLYGERDPWPDGSYVATYCFCVVFIPIVPVAAYRVRQVSTMSYQFLAKEPLGPIAKVWRGVALLGTLGVVASVAVTSYLDSPTRKASVALAEAREAEAKGDPEGALSQYRLVLGTYPGEVDVDDVAASIVHLVTAEGVHEPATVASLEAISRVMNAFYELPADARDGKAAVLLAERLSAFADQIGEDTPEKAAAALTVLDMAARVSEGRAEAAAITARRARLRKNLADGMAESRPLGALRHYVALGDAASIEAAKKILDSFGPAPSLWIEAETEVEAWAELASKQGQADGAADVRARLEEARKKLAEDRAILEANDEVALVVAIVQRKGHQELAVGMAAGQRSRGETKAALKLLGGLGAPGRLTALAQQALADTHAEAGALDKADEILTALVNERLSDFQEAQRAFRAASLKVQSRIEADLRAGKVPSELLSKLQGATEARERELIQAYVAEQFRKDPTLASMQDALLRHEAVIPASISLGMIKLRRASTTTGDTQRALLEQAERAFLALRGEAAGDPLYHLGLGQVYHRLGRAADGDAELEGLLQKKDPTLSIRVANAYRELGLEPKARQVVEAVYNDTSVEQDKRYVAASLRANISTSFEDRAKWLGLADPNSPYVKAQLLQVKGARAVSQGNLAEADRAFAEEAAFHEKDAARDASSANNAAIAHAGRYQATGDVAHLRAAVKGLETAVRLEGDSAILLGHLADALDHLAILTVLDRWVDTRALRLDSSDAWQLARAMLEGPLRAEILAALEKDANERRALSSSRTEQVLAPQKASAYRRELDWLGLRGDGKGLGELSARLQALPPFDAQNTAAARATWLAGEQDAELADATKREAEVWRGRIPELEKSRKAPTAAAAWFTLGDLLWLRTMVDSSVENVDEMAKAYRRAHELWPEGIPARSFSAGLAAVAIGKARAASPALAKAWETERRQFSTLLIAHRASLGPDAAEVLAALRKQPEFAEAATLRRGKLDGRPELADWILARLAGDAELEKEAENVFDWDVARHRVEIDARMYPGQPQEQLELGLVRSRGKTP
;
A
#
# COMPACT_ATOMS: atom_id res chain seq x y z
N MET A 1 63.66 -81.53 40.33
CA MET A 1 63.20 -80.78 41.52
C MET A 1 64.17 -79.68 41.94
N ALA A 2 65.39 -79.95 42.40
CA ALA A 2 66.33 -78.90 42.83
C ALA A 2 66.57 -77.79 41.78
N ALA A 3 66.72 -78.13 40.50
CA ALA A 3 66.87 -77.14 39.41
C ALA A 3 65.61 -76.27 39.19
N ILE A 4 64.41 -76.83 39.41
CA ILE A 4 63.14 -76.09 39.27
C ILE A 4 62.98 -75.10 40.43
N GLU A 5 63.35 -75.50 41.66
CA GLU A 5 63.33 -74.62 42.83
C GLU A 5 64.34 -73.47 42.67
N GLN A 6 65.55 -73.76 42.19
CA GLN A 6 66.55 -72.72 41.90
C GLN A 6 66.07 -71.75 40.80
N LEU A 7 65.45 -72.24 39.73
CA LEU A 7 64.84 -71.37 38.72
C LEU A 7 63.70 -70.53 39.31
N ALA A 8 62.85 -71.10 40.15
CA ALA A 8 61.76 -70.37 40.80
C ALA A 8 62.27 -69.27 41.73
N GLU A 9 63.32 -69.54 42.50
CA GLU A 9 64.00 -68.54 43.36
C GLU A 9 64.66 -67.45 42.51
N GLY A 10 65.31 -67.81 41.40
CA GLY A 10 65.85 -66.87 40.43
C GLY A 10 64.78 -65.97 39.80
N VAL A 11 63.64 -66.54 39.38
CA VAL A 11 62.49 -65.80 38.85
C VAL A 11 61.93 -64.84 39.91
N SER A 12 61.73 -65.31 41.14
CA SER A 12 61.23 -64.49 42.25
C SER A 12 62.18 -63.32 42.55
N THR A 13 63.48 -63.60 42.59
CA THR A 13 64.50 -62.56 42.81
C THR A 13 64.44 -61.50 41.73
N VAL A 14 64.31 -61.88 40.45
CA VAL A 14 64.19 -60.91 39.35
C VAL A 14 62.87 -60.14 39.41
N ASP A 15 61.75 -60.78 39.75
CA ASP A 15 60.47 -60.08 39.90
C ASP A 15 60.51 -59.02 41.01
N GLU A 16 61.10 -59.35 42.16
CA GLU A 16 61.28 -58.43 43.27
C GLU A 16 62.13 -57.22 42.86
N LEU A 17 63.21 -57.46 42.12
CA LEU A 17 64.02 -56.38 41.54
C LEU A 17 63.18 -55.50 40.61
N LEU A 18 62.43 -56.10 39.68
CA LEU A 18 61.61 -55.36 38.71
C LEU A 18 60.47 -54.57 39.38
N ALA A 19 60.04 -54.96 40.57
CA ALA A 19 59.03 -54.24 41.33
C ALA A 19 59.58 -53.00 42.07
N GLU A 20 60.91 -52.86 42.20
CA GLU A 20 61.52 -51.70 42.85
C GLU A 20 61.17 -50.40 42.12
N PRO A 21 60.75 -49.33 42.83
CA PRO A 21 60.49 -48.02 42.21
C PRO A 21 61.70 -47.45 41.48
N LEU A 22 62.92 -47.79 41.93
CA LEU A 22 64.16 -47.40 41.26
C LEU A 22 64.25 -47.96 39.83
N LEU A 23 63.60 -49.10 39.56
CA LEU A 23 63.54 -49.75 38.26
C LEU A 23 62.18 -49.56 37.55
N GLU A 24 61.40 -48.54 37.93
CA GLU A 24 60.21 -48.15 37.15
C GLU A 24 60.61 -47.98 35.67
N PRO A 25 60.05 -48.78 34.73
CA PRO A 25 60.50 -48.83 33.34
C PRO A 25 59.91 -47.68 32.51
N ASP A 26 60.02 -46.45 33.00
CA ASP A 26 59.55 -45.23 32.33
C ASP A 26 60.56 -44.81 31.24
N PRO A 27 60.24 -44.88 29.93
CA PRO A 27 61.18 -44.48 28.89
C PRO A 27 61.45 -42.96 28.87
N GLU A 28 60.68 -42.16 29.59
CA GLU A 28 60.82 -40.69 29.62
C GLU A 28 61.58 -40.20 30.85
N ARG A 29 62.00 -41.09 31.78
CA ARG A 29 62.81 -40.67 32.93
C ARG A 29 64.24 -40.32 32.52
N GLU A 30 64.78 -39.26 33.11
CA GLU A 30 66.10 -38.71 32.77
C GLU A 30 67.24 -39.25 33.67
N ASP A 31 66.90 -39.89 34.79
CA ASP A 31 67.84 -40.31 35.84
C ASP A 31 68.35 -41.76 35.72
N TRP A 32 68.27 -42.36 34.52
CA TRP A 32 68.73 -43.74 34.26
C TRP A 32 70.18 -44.01 34.68
N ALA A 33 71.04 -42.99 34.71
CA ALA A 33 72.41 -43.12 35.19
C ALA A 33 72.48 -43.65 36.65
N GLN A 34 71.51 -43.29 37.51
CA GLN A 34 71.45 -43.76 38.90
C GLN A 34 70.97 -45.22 38.99
N ALA A 35 70.04 -45.62 38.12
CA ALA A 35 69.51 -46.98 38.07
C ALA A 35 70.44 -47.97 37.34
N ARG A 36 71.43 -47.48 36.57
CA ARG A 36 72.27 -48.30 35.69
C ARG A 36 72.96 -49.49 36.39
N PRO A 37 73.59 -49.35 37.58
CA PRO A 37 74.16 -50.50 38.29
C PRO A 37 73.10 -51.56 38.63
N ARG A 38 71.88 -51.12 38.97
CA ARG A 38 70.78 -52.02 39.31
C ARG A 38 70.20 -52.72 38.08
N VAL A 39 70.11 -52.03 36.93
CA VAL A 39 69.74 -52.66 35.65
C VAL A 39 70.79 -53.70 35.21
N VAL A 40 72.08 -53.43 35.43
CA VAL A 40 73.15 -54.43 35.19
C VAL A 40 73.01 -55.62 36.12
N PHE A 41 72.69 -55.39 37.40
CA PHE A 41 72.41 -56.47 38.35
C PHE A 41 71.22 -57.34 37.91
N VAL A 42 70.13 -56.75 37.41
CA VAL A 42 69.00 -57.50 36.83
C VAL A 42 69.44 -58.33 35.64
N ARG A 43 70.26 -57.79 34.73
CA ARG A 43 70.82 -58.57 33.61
C ARG A 43 71.60 -59.78 34.11
N ASP A 44 72.51 -59.56 35.05
CA ASP A 44 73.39 -60.61 35.56
C ASP A 44 72.59 -61.69 36.31
N ALA A 45 71.58 -61.30 37.08
CA ALA A 45 70.66 -62.23 37.73
C ALA A 45 69.84 -63.02 36.71
N VAL A 46 69.34 -62.39 35.65
CA VAL A 46 68.62 -63.11 34.59
C VAL A 46 69.52 -64.10 33.87
N GLU A 47 70.77 -63.75 33.56
CA GLU A 47 71.69 -64.66 32.86
C GLU A 47 72.15 -65.83 33.75
N ARG A 48 72.54 -65.54 34.99
CA ARG A 48 73.13 -66.52 35.93
C ARG A 48 72.10 -67.34 36.69
N ASP A 49 70.96 -66.73 37.05
CA ASP A 49 70.01 -67.36 37.99
C ASP A 49 68.74 -67.84 37.27
N VAL A 50 68.41 -67.29 36.10
CA VAL A 50 67.24 -67.69 35.31
C VAL A 50 67.63 -68.49 34.07
N LEU A 51 68.39 -67.89 33.14
CA LEU A 51 68.65 -68.49 31.83
C LEU A 51 69.60 -69.68 31.90
N SER A 52 70.65 -69.64 32.73
CA SER A 52 71.57 -70.78 32.85
C SER A 52 70.94 -71.99 33.54
N GLN A 53 69.89 -71.79 34.35
CA GLN A 53 69.17 -72.86 35.03
C GLN A 53 67.99 -73.39 34.20
N LEU A 54 67.59 -72.67 33.14
CA LEU A 54 66.34 -72.93 32.43
C LEU A 54 66.32 -74.30 31.76
N ASP A 55 67.37 -74.67 31.03
CA ASP A 55 67.40 -75.94 30.29
C ASP A 55 67.38 -77.14 31.24
N ASP A 56 68.11 -77.06 32.35
CA ASP A 56 68.12 -78.09 33.40
C ASP A 56 66.77 -78.18 34.13
N ALA A 57 66.14 -77.04 34.40
CA ALA A 57 64.81 -76.99 35.01
C ALA A 57 63.72 -77.55 34.08
N LEU A 58 63.80 -77.25 32.78
CA LEU A 58 62.88 -77.78 31.77
C LEU A 58 63.10 -79.27 31.53
N PHE A 59 64.34 -79.75 31.58
CA PHE A 59 64.64 -81.18 31.53
C PHE A 59 64.09 -81.93 32.75
N ALA A 60 64.07 -81.28 33.92
CA ALA A 60 63.55 -81.86 35.16
C ALA A 60 62.03 -81.72 35.32
N ALA A 61 61.34 -80.93 34.50
CA ALA A 61 59.91 -80.67 34.59
C ALA A 61 59.09 -81.68 33.79
N ASP A 62 57.93 -82.09 34.32
CA ASP A 62 56.99 -82.94 33.60
C ASP A 62 56.20 -82.16 32.51
N ASP A 63 55.42 -82.90 31.72
CA ASP A 63 54.68 -82.37 30.57
C ASP A 63 53.63 -81.31 30.96
N GLU A 64 53.18 -81.26 32.22
CA GLU A 64 52.23 -80.24 32.70
C GLU A 64 52.95 -78.99 33.21
N LEU A 65 54.09 -79.17 33.89
CA LEU A 65 54.84 -78.08 34.52
C LEU A 65 55.77 -77.36 33.52
N ALA A 66 56.37 -78.08 32.56
CA ALA A 66 57.30 -77.49 31.60
C ALA A 66 56.68 -76.32 30.80
N PRO A 67 55.43 -76.41 30.27
CA PRO A 67 54.78 -75.26 29.64
C PRO A 67 54.58 -74.07 30.60
N ARG A 68 54.23 -74.32 31.87
CA ARG A 68 54.05 -73.24 32.86
C ARG A 68 55.36 -72.52 33.17
N ILE A 69 56.45 -73.26 33.31
CA ILE A 69 57.80 -72.70 33.49
C ILE A 69 58.18 -71.85 32.27
N LYS A 70 58.05 -72.39 31.05
CA LYS A 70 58.34 -71.65 29.81
C LYS A 70 57.52 -70.35 29.72
N GLY A 71 56.22 -70.43 29.99
CA GLY A 71 55.33 -69.27 29.97
C GLY A 71 55.71 -68.21 31.01
N ARG A 72 56.02 -68.61 32.25
CA ARG A 72 56.42 -67.67 33.31
C ARG A 72 57.74 -66.97 32.98
N VAL A 73 58.72 -67.72 32.48
CA VAL A 73 60.03 -67.19 32.09
C VAL A 73 59.89 -66.29 30.87
N ALA A 74 59.05 -66.63 29.89
CA ALA A 74 58.76 -65.74 28.75
C ALA A 74 58.24 -64.36 29.19
N VAL A 75 57.29 -64.33 30.13
CA VAL A 75 56.76 -63.07 30.69
C VAL A 75 57.84 -62.30 31.44
N LEU A 76 58.64 -62.97 32.27
CA LEU A 76 59.73 -62.33 33.02
C LEU A 76 60.75 -61.69 32.07
N LEU A 77 61.21 -62.43 31.07
CA LEU A 77 62.15 -61.92 30.06
C LEU A 77 61.55 -60.77 29.25
N GLY A 78 60.24 -60.81 28.97
CA GLY A 78 59.50 -59.71 28.37
C GLY A 78 59.52 -58.44 29.23
N ASP A 79 59.25 -58.55 30.53
CA ASP A 79 59.29 -57.40 31.46
C ASP A 79 60.72 -56.82 31.58
N VAL A 80 61.75 -57.68 31.66
CA VAL A 80 63.16 -57.24 31.66
C VAL A 80 63.54 -56.58 30.34
N ALA A 81 63.06 -57.10 29.21
CA ALA A 81 63.30 -56.47 27.91
C ALA A 81 62.63 -55.10 27.82
N GLY A 82 61.42 -54.94 28.38
CA GLY A 82 60.75 -53.65 28.50
C GLY A 82 61.57 -52.65 29.31
N LEU A 83 62.14 -53.08 30.45
CA LEU A 83 63.06 -52.26 31.27
C LEU A 83 64.34 -51.86 30.50
N LYS A 84 64.93 -52.80 29.76
CA LYS A 84 66.09 -52.51 28.92
C LYS A 84 65.77 -51.52 27.80
N ALA A 85 64.62 -51.68 27.16
CA ALA A 85 64.17 -50.75 26.13
C ALA A 85 63.94 -49.35 26.72
N ALA A 86 63.33 -49.25 27.91
CA ALA A 86 63.10 -47.98 28.59
C ALA A 86 64.41 -47.29 29.00
N SER A 87 65.42 -48.06 29.42
CA SER A 87 66.76 -47.54 29.78
C SER A 87 67.69 -47.28 28.59
N GLY A 88 67.22 -47.51 27.36
CA GLY A 88 67.97 -47.26 26.13
C GLY A 88 68.85 -48.40 25.62
N ASP A 89 68.91 -49.56 26.30
CA ASP A 89 69.59 -50.78 25.84
C ASP A 89 68.70 -51.56 24.85
N LEU A 90 68.46 -50.97 23.68
CA LEU A 90 67.54 -51.50 22.67
C LEU A 90 68.01 -52.85 22.10
N ASP A 91 69.32 -53.03 21.90
CA ASP A 91 69.87 -54.28 21.38
C ASP A 91 69.80 -55.39 22.42
N GLY A 92 70.04 -55.08 23.69
CA GLY A 92 69.80 -56.01 24.79
C GLY A 92 68.33 -56.42 24.89
N ALA A 93 67.40 -55.46 24.74
CA ALA A 93 65.97 -55.74 24.73
C ALA A 93 65.55 -56.68 23.59
N ARG A 94 65.99 -56.42 22.34
CA ARG A 94 65.73 -57.31 21.20
C ARG A 94 66.26 -58.72 21.42
N ARG A 95 67.49 -58.86 21.93
CA ARG A 95 68.08 -60.18 22.21
C ARG A 95 67.26 -60.95 23.24
N LEU A 96 66.79 -60.30 24.30
CA LEU A 96 65.94 -60.94 25.31
C LEU A 96 64.57 -61.31 24.74
N LEU A 97 63.92 -60.45 23.95
CA LEU A 97 62.64 -60.77 23.32
C LEU A 97 62.76 -61.96 22.36
N GLY A 98 63.86 -62.05 21.60
CA GLY A 98 64.14 -63.20 20.75
C GLY A 98 64.30 -64.52 21.53
N LYS A 99 64.77 -64.47 22.78
CA LYS A 99 64.79 -65.63 23.69
C LYS A 99 63.42 -65.89 24.33
N ALA A 100 62.65 -64.84 24.62
CA ALA A 100 61.36 -64.93 25.30
C ALA A 100 60.24 -65.48 24.40
N ALA A 101 60.18 -65.05 23.13
CA ALA A 101 59.07 -65.40 22.24
C ALA A 101 58.94 -66.92 21.97
N PRO A 102 60.03 -67.68 21.75
CA PRO A 102 59.95 -69.14 21.62
C PRO A 102 59.47 -69.87 22.89
N LEU A 103 59.61 -69.24 24.06
CA LEU A 103 59.17 -69.79 25.35
C LEU A 103 57.69 -69.51 25.63
N ALA A 104 57.07 -68.53 24.98
CA ALA A 104 55.66 -68.20 25.19
C ALA A 104 54.75 -69.33 24.70
N GLN A 105 53.93 -69.89 25.61
CA GLN A 105 53.03 -71.00 25.31
C GLN A 105 51.70 -70.56 24.70
N ALA A 106 51.22 -69.37 25.08
CA ALA A 106 50.00 -68.79 24.51
C ALA A 106 50.35 -68.15 23.14
N PRO A 107 49.67 -68.51 22.04
CA PRO A 107 49.93 -67.94 20.72
C PRO A 107 49.88 -66.41 20.73
N GLU A 108 48.94 -65.82 21.47
CA GLU A 108 48.79 -64.36 21.57
C GLU A 108 49.97 -63.72 22.28
N ALA A 109 50.49 -64.35 23.34
CA ALA A 109 51.65 -63.87 24.08
C ALA A 109 52.92 -63.96 23.23
N ARG A 110 53.07 -65.03 22.43
CA ARG A 110 54.19 -65.14 21.48
C ARG A 110 54.15 -64.05 20.43
N VAL A 111 52.99 -63.82 19.81
CA VAL A 111 52.81 -62.77 18.80
C VAL A 111 53.02 -61.37 19.40
N GLU A 112 52.61 -61.14 20.65
CA GLU A 112 52.90 -59.90 21.37
C GLU A 112 54.41 -59.66 21.53
N LEU A 113 55.17 -60.67 21.97
CA LEU A 113 56.61 -60.58 22.18
C LEU A 113 57.41 -60.45 20.87
N GLU A 114 56.97 -61.11 19.79
CA GLU A 114 57.55 -60.94 18.45
C GLU A 114 57.30 -59.50 17.94
N ALA A 115 56.08 -58.99 18.09
CA ALA A 115 55.76 -57.61 17.73
C ALA A 115 56.50 -56.57 18.60
N ALA A 116 56.77 -56.91 19.87
CA ALA A 116 57.54 -56.08 20.78
C ALA A 116 58.99 -55.85 20.31
N ALA A 117 59.62 -56.86 19.70
CA ALA A 117 61.00 -56.74 19.20
C ALA A 117 61.13 -55.73 18.05
N GLU A 118 60.07 -55.60 17.25
CA GLU A 118 59.95 -54.65 16.14
C GLU A 118 59.60 -53.22 16.61
N GLU A 119 58.80 -53.11 17.69
CA GLU A 119 58.30 -51.83 18.21
C GLU A 119 58.70 -51.58 19.68
N LEU A 120 60.00 -51.69 19.99
CA LEU A 120 60.54 -51.55 21.35
C LEU A 120 60.06 -50.30 22.11
N PRO A 121 60.00 -49.08 21.53
CA PRO A 121 59.56 -47.91 22.29
C PRO A 121 58.08 -47.95 22.70
N VAL A 122 57.25 -48.65 21.92
CA VAL A 122 55.82 -48.87 22.25
C VAL A 122 55.71 -49.93 23.33
N PHE A 123 56.49 -51.00 23.20
CA PHE A 123 56.52 -52.08 24.19
C PHE A 123 57.02 -51.59 25.55
N ALA A 124 58.07 -50.76 25.60
CA ALA A 124 58.54 -50.14 26.84
C ALA A 124 57.43 -49.38 27.58
N ARG A 125 56.61 -48.60 26.85
CA ARG A 125 55.45 -47.91 27.42
C ARG A 125 54.32 -48.85 27.84
N LEU A 126 54.09 -49.95 27.13
CA LEU A 126 53.13 -50.98 27.53
C LEU A 126 53.57 -51.65 28.84
N THR A 127 54.84 -52.03 28.96
CA THR A 127 55.41 -52.61 30.18
C THR A 127 55.36 -51.59 31.33
N HIS A 128 55.66 -50.33 31.08
CA HIS A 128 55.50 -49.24 32.05
C HIS A 128 54.06 -49.09 32.54
N ALA A 129 53.09 -49.11 31.64
CA ALA A 129 51.68 -49.07 32.03
C ALA A 129 51.27 -50.26 32.90
N ARG A 130 51.71 -51.48 32.55
CA ARG A 130 51.47 -52.70 33.33
C ARG A 130 52.11 -52.61 34.73
N TRP A 131 53.35 -52.11 34.81
CA TRP A 131 54.04 -51.88 36.07
C TRP A 131 53.28 -50.89 36.95
N LEU A 132 52.91 -49.73 36.39
CA LEU A 132 52.15 -48.69 37.10
C LEU A 132 50.80 -49.18 37.61
N GLN A 133 50.12 -50.05 36.85
CA GLN A 133 48.86 -50.63 37.28
C GLN A 133 49.04 -51.60 38.46
N ARG A 134 50.08 -52.45 38.43
CA ARG A 134 50.43 -53.31 39.57
C ARG A 134 50.80 -52.49 40.81
N ALA A 135 51.48 -51.35 40.63
CA ALA A 135 51.80 -50.40 41.69
C ALA A 135 50.60 -49.54 42.16
N GLY A 136 49.40 -49.70 41.58
CA GLY A 136 48.20 -48.93 41.95
C GLY A 136 48.15 -47.49 41.42
N HIS A 137 49.09 -47.10 40.56
CA HIS A 137 49.19 -45.76 39.96
C HIS A 137 48.37 -45.63 38.66
N PHE A 138 47.07 -45.90 38.73
CA PHE A 138 46.19 -46.03 37.55
C PHE A 138 46.17 -44.80 36.61
N LYS A 139 46.25 -43.57 37.14
CA LYS A 139 46.29 -42.35 36.30
C LYS A 139 47.60 -42.19 35.52
N ARG A 140 48.71 -42.69 36.04
CA ARG A 140 49.98 -42.72 35.31
C ARG A 140 49.93 -43.85 34.28
N ALA A 141 49.38 -45.01 34.65
CA ALA A 141 49.17 -46.12 33.72
C ALA A 141 48.33 -45.70 32.50
N ASP A 142 47.21 -45.00 32.73
CA ASP A 142 46.33 -44.49 31.65
C ASP A 142 47.07 -43.53 30.70
N ARG A 143 48.00 -42.72 31.22
CA ARG A 143 48.83 -41.82 30.41
C ARG A 143 49.86 -42.58 29.57
N ALA A 144 50.55 -43.56 30.16
CA ALA A 144 51.48 -44.43 29.45
C ALA A 144 50.77 -45.22 28.34
N LEU A 145 49.57 -45.78 28.60
CA LEU A 145 48.73 -46.46 27.60
C LEU A 145 48.33 -45.51 26.46
N ALA A 146 47.93 -44.27 26.77
CA ALA A 146 47.52 -43.30 25.76
C ALA A 146 48.69 -42.91 24.84
N GLN A 147 49.89 -42.74 25.39
CA GLN A 147 51.09 -42.47 24.60
C GLN A 147 51.47 -43.67 23.71
N ALA A 148 51.47 -44.89 24.27
CA ALA A 148 51.75 -46.11 23.51
C ALA A 148 50.75 -46.29 22.35
N ARG A 149 49.47 -46.04 22.59
CA ARG A 149 48.41 -46.15 21.58
C ARG A 149 48.56 -45.20 20.40
N ARG A 150 49.16 -44.02 20.61
CA ARG A 150 49.43 -43.07 19.51
C ARG A 150 50.54 -43.55 18.58
N GLN A 151 51.45 -44.37 19.08
CA GLN A 151 52.65 -44.81 18.36
C GLN A 151 52.54 -46.24 17.83
N VAL A 152 51.64 -47.06 18.39
CA VAL A 152 51.50 -48.48 18.05
C VAL A 152 51.04 -48.70 16.60
N LYS A 153 51.85 -49.42 15.83
CA LYS A 153 51.54 -49.82 14.45
C LYS A 153 51.01 -51.25 14.41
N SER A 154 51.62 -52.17 15.15
CA SER A 154 51.23 -53.58 15.17
C SER A 154 49.86 -53.80 15.79
N ARG A 155 49.12 -54.76 15.22
CA ARG A 155 47.81 -55.14 15.73
C ARG A 155 47.92 -55.83 17.09
N ALA A 156 48.92 -56.69 17.27
CA ALA A 156 49.12 -57.46 18.51
C ALA A 156 49.38 -56.55 19.72
N LEU A 157 50.30 -55.58 19.63
CA LEU A 157 50.53 -54.63 20.71
C LEU A 157 49.31 -53.71 20.93
N ARG A 158 48.55 -53.41 19.87
CA ARG A 158 47.31 -52.63 20.00
C ARG A 158 46.23 -53.39 20.78
N ASP A 159 46.13 -54.70 20.59
CA ASP A 159 45.19 -55.55 21.33
C ASP A 159 45.65 -55.74 22.78
N ALA A 160 46.95 -55.93 23.02
CA ALA A 160 47.53 -55.99 24.37
C ALA A 160 47.27 -54.69 25.17
N LEU A 161 47.44 -53.51 24.55
CA LEU A 161 47.11 -52.22 25.17
C LEU A 161 45.64 -52.10 25.59
N ARG A 162 44.71 -52.66 24.80
CA ARG A 162 43.26 -52.62 25.11
C ARG A 162 42.88 -53.50 26.29
N GLU A 163 43.54 -54.64 26.47
CA GLU A 163 43.22 -55.53 27.59
C GLU A 163 43.62 -54.90 28.93
N VAL A 164 44.76 -54.22 28.98
CA VAL A 164 45.19 -53.45 30.16
C VAL A 164 44.17 -52.33 30.51
N GLU A 165 43.60 -51.68 29.49
CA GLU A 165 42.59 -50.62 29.66
C GLU A 165 41.26 -51.11 30.30
N LYS A 166 40.90 -52.40 30.13
CA LYS A 166 39.59 -52.94 30.55
C LYS A 166 39.54 -53.49 31.98
N ALA A 167 40.67 -53.61 32.66
CA ALA A 167 40.73 -54.24 33.98
C ALA A 167 39.89 -53.48 35.04
N PRO A 168 39.15 -54.18 35.93
CA PRO A 168 38.34 -53.57 36.98
C PRO A 168 39.19 -52.80 38.00
N ARG A 169 38.63 -51.74 38.61
CA ARG A 169 39.34 -50.85 39.54
C ARG A 169 38.75 -50.92 40.96
N PRO A 170 39.59 -50.83 42.02
CA PRO A 170 39.13 -50.80 43.40
C PRO A 170 38.29 -49.55 43.70
N LEU A 171 37.36 -49.68 44.66
CA LEU A 171 36.33 -48.67 44.96
C LEU A 171 36.81 -47.74 46.08
N GLU A 172 37.14 -46.48 45.76
CA GLU A 172 37.67 -45.51 46.72
C GLU A 172 36.59 -44.95 47.68
N ARG A 173 35.35 -44.76 47.21
CA ARG A 173 34.19 -44.30 47.99
C ARG A 173 32.86 -44.63 47.28
N ALA A 174 31.81 -44.95 48.05
CA ALA A 174 30.47 -45.16 47.49
C ALA A 174 29.86 -43.83 46.98
N PRO A 175 29.15 -43.83 45.83
CA PRO A 175 28.52 -42.64 45.28
C PRO A 175 27.22 -42.27 46.03
N THR A 176 26.87 -40.98 46.02
CA THR A 176 25.66 -40.46 46.67
C THR A 176 24.44 -40.64 45.76
N LEU A 177 23.35 -41.24 46.29
CA LEU A 177 22.09 -41.40 45.58
C LEU A 177 21.06 -40.41 46.15
N PHE A 178 20.76 -39.33 45.43
CA PHE A 178 19.82 -38.31 45.87
C PHE A 178 19.18 -37.61 44.68
N THR A 179 17.87 -37.35 44.75
CA THR A 179 17.13 -36.55 43.77
C THR A 179 16.13 -35.63 44.47
N LEU A 180 16.06 -34.36 44.07
CA LEU A 180 15.01 -33.41 44.48
C LEU A 180 14.09 -33.18 43.28
N ASN A 181 12.79 -33.50 43.41
CA ASN A 181 11.81 -33.42 42.32
C ASN A 181 12.26 -34.10 41.01
N GLY A 182 12.96 -35.23 41.14
CA GLY A 182 13.47 -36.01 40.01
C GLY A 182 14.75 -35.47 39.36
N ILE A 183 15.32 -34.37 39.87
CA ILE A 183 16.62 -33.85 39.45
C ILE A 183 17.68 -34.31 40.45
N GLY A 184 18.69 -35.04 40.00
CA GLY A 184 19.79 -35.54 40.85
C GLY A 184 20.41 -36.84 40.33
N PHE A 185 20.99 -37.65 41.20
CA PHE A 185 21.73 -38.86 40.82
C PHE A 185 21.10 -40.15 41.33
N ARG A 186 20.96 -41.15 40.45
CA ARG A 186 20.38 -42.46 40.76
C ARG A 186 21.01 -43.59 39.93
N LEU A 187 20.91 -44.83 40.42
CA LEU A 187 21.33 -46.03 39.69
C LEU A 187 20.21 -46.55 38.77
N TYR A 188 20.58 -46.96 37.57
CA TYR A 188 19.69 -47.48 36.54
C TYR A 188 20.23 -48.75 35.91
N GLY A 189 19.32 -49.68 35.65
CA GLY A 189 19.58 -50.93 34.95
C GLY A 189 20.32 -51.96 35.79
N GLU A 190 20.23 -53.20 35.34
CA GLU A 190 20.88 -54.37 35.90
C GLU A 190 21.52 -55.14 34.74
N ARG A 191 22.83 -55.34 34.78
CA ARG A 191 23.55 -56.18 33.81
C ARG A 191 24.63 -57.01 34.51
N ASP A 192 25.00 -58.11 33.89
CA ASP A 192 26.06 -59.01 34.37
C ASP A 192 25.85 -59.49 35.83
N PRO A 193 24.70 -60.13 36.13
CA PRO A 193 24.40 -60.65 37.45
C PRO A 193 25.31 -61.84 37.79
N TRP A 194 25.78 -61.88 39.02
CA TRP A 194 26.64 -62.94 39.55
C TRP A 194 25.85 -63.82 40.54
N PRO A 195 26.19 -65.11 40.74
CA PRO A 195 25.47 -66.01 41.65
C PRO A 195 25.35 -65.53 43.12
N ASP A 196 26.16 -64.57 43.56
CA ASP A 196 26.09 -63.97 44.90
C ASP A 196 25.04 -62.85 45.04
N GLY A 197 24.28 -62.61 43.96
CA GLY A 197 23.23 -61.59 43.87
C GLY A 197 23.73 -60.18 43.52
N SER A 198 25.01 -60.00 43.21
CA SER A 198 25.55 -58.72 42.76
C SER A 198 25.41 -58.55 41.24
N TYR A 199 25.22 -57.31 40.79
CA TYR A 199 25.11 -56.95 39.37
C TYR A 199 25.68 -55.56 39.10
N VAL A 200 25.94 -55.24 37.84
CA VAL A 200 26.44 -53.92 37.43
C VAL A 200 25.27 -52.99 37.12
N ALA A 201 25.20 -51.87 37.84
CA ALA A 201 24.24 -50.79 37.62
C ALA A 201 24.94 -49.51 37.13
N THR A 202 24.23 -48.73 36.32
CA THR A 202 24.75 -47.46 35.79
C THR A 202 24.30 -46.29 36.65
N TYR A 203 25.25 -45.53 37.18
CA TYR A 203 25.01 -44.32 37.97
C TYR A 203 24.84 -43.12 37.03
N CYS A 204 23.65 -42.53 37.01
CA CYS A 204 23.27 -41.46 36.09
C CYS A 204 22.87 -40.18 36.84
N PHE A 205 23.16 -39.02 36.25
CA PHE A 205 22.44 -37.78 36.53
C PHE A 205 21.12 -37.79 35.77
N CYS A 206 20.05 -37.38 36.43
CA CYS A 206 18.69 -37.47 35.94
C CYS A 206 17.98 -36.14 36.12
N VAL A 207 17.07 -35.86 35.19
CA VAL A 207 16.14 -34.73 35.26
C VAL A 207 14.74 -35.31 35.11
N VAL A 208 13.85 -35.01 36.06
CA VAL A 208 12.52 -35.62 36.16
C VAL A 208 12.58 -37.16 36.11
N PHE A 209 13.53 -37.75 36.85
CA PHE A 209 13.78 -39.20 36.96
C PHE A 209 14.21 -39.92 35.67
N ILE A 210 14.41 -39.20 34.56
CA ILE A 210 14.92 -39.76 33.30
C ILE A 210 16.46 -39.70 33.32
N PRO A 211 17.19 -40.81 33.08
CA PRO A 211 18.65 -40.82 33.09
C PRO A 211 19.21 -40.05 31.89
N ILE A 212 19.71 -38.83 32.12
CA ILE A 212 20.23 -37.96 31.08
C ILE A 212 21.72 -38.23 30.84
N VAL A 213 22.53 -38.23 31.90
CA VAL A 213 23.99 -38.37 31.79
C VAL A 213 24.48 -39.58 32.60
N PRO A 214 24.88 -40.70 31.96
CA PRO A 214 25.51 -41.81 32.65
C PRO A 214 26.93 -41.39 33.08
N VAL A 215 27.20 -41.44 34.38
CA VAL A 215 28.42 -40.92 35.00
C VAL A 215 29.44 -42.03 35.21
N ALA A 216 29.02 -43.16 35.78
CA ALA A 216 29.87 -44.31 36.09
C ALA A 216 29.05 -45.60 36.12
N ALA A 217 29.71 -46.76 36.14
CA ALA A 217 29.08 -48.05 36.40
C ALA A 217 29.70 -48.66 37.67
N TYR A 218 28.86 -49.27 38.49
CA TYR A 218 29.29 -49.91 39.72
C TYR A 218 28.69 -51.30 39.80
N ARG A 219 29.49 -52.27 40.27
CA ARG A 219 28.95 -53.53 40.73
C ARG A 219 28.34 -53.30 42.10
N VAL A 220 27.05 -53.56 42.22
CA VAL A 220 26.23 -53.32 43.39
C VAL A 220 25.45 -54.56 43.76
N ARG A 221 25.06 -54.64 45.02
CA ARG A 221 24.09 -55.62 45.51
C ARG A 221 22.96 -54.86 46.21
N GLN A 222 21.73 -55.14 45.82
CA GLN A 222 20.57 -54.45 46.41
C GLN A 222 20.27 -55.04 47.79
N VAL A 223 20.21 -54.19 48.82
CA VAL A 223 20.02 -54.61 50.22
C VAL A 223 18.57 -54.35 50.66
N SER A 224 17.92 -53.31 50.12
CA SER A 224 16.48 -53.06 50.28
C SER A 224 15.91 -52.28 49.11
N THR A 225 14.61 -51.97 49.13
CA THR A 225 13.91 -51.22 48.06
C THR A 225 14.56 -49.87 47.72
N MET A 226 15.29 -49.26 48.66
CA MET A 226 15.95 -47.97 48.49
C MET A 226 17.44 -47.96 48.93
N SER A 227 18.09 -49.11 49.11
CA SER A 227 19.51 -49.16 49.52
C SER A 227 20.33 -50.19 48.74
N TYR A 228 21.57 -49.79 48.42
CA TYR A 228 22.53 -50.57 47.64
C TYR A 228 23.87 -50.65 48.36
N GLN A 229 24.51 -51.82 48.29
CA GLN A 229 25.90 -52.04 48.68
C GLN A 229 26.79 -51.99 47.43
N PHE A 230 27.87 -51.19 47.44
CA PHE A 230 28.78 -51.02 46.30
C PHE A 230 30.05 -51.86 46.49
N LEU A 231 30.44 -52.65 45.48
CA LEU A 231 31.54 -53.63 45.56
C LEU A 231 32.78 -53.20 44.75
N ALA A 232 32.60 -52.84 43.48
CA ALA A 232 33.70 -52.43 42.59
C ALA A 232 33.25 -51.41 41.56
N LYS A 233 34.19 -50.60 41.06
CA LYS A 233 33.90 -49.64 39.98
C LYS A 233 34.22 -50.31 38.65
N GLU A 234 33.20 -50.39 37.80
CA GLU A 234 33.25 -51.13 36.54
C GLU A 234 33.36 -50.15 35.36
N PRO A 235 33.98 -50.58 34.24
CA PRO A 235 33.97 -49.78 33.03
C PRO A 235 32.53 -49.64 32.50
N LEU A 236 32.16 -48.39 32.18
CA LEU A 236 30.89 -48.08 31.52
C LEU A 236 30.74 -48.87 30.21
N GLY A 237 29.54 -49.38 29.95
CA GLY A 237 29.23 -50.10 28.71
C GLY A 237 29.39 -49.20 27.46
N PRO A 238 29.60 -49.78 26.25
CA PRO A 238 29.86 -49.02 25.03
C PRO A 238 28.78 -47.98 24.71
N ILE A 239 27.50 -48.36 24.82
CA ILE A 239 26.35 -47.48 24.56
C ILE A 239 26.33 -46.31 25.56
N ALA A 240 26.57 -46.57 26.84
CA ALA A 240 26.61 -45.54 27.88
C ALA A 240 27.79 -44.57 27.69
N LYS A 241 28.93 -45.01 27.14
CA LYS A 241 30.06 -44.13 26.80
C LYS A 241 29.73 -43.18 25.64
N VAL A 242 29.04 -43.66 24.60
CA VAL A 242 28.59 -42.83 23.47
C VAL A 242 27.56 -41.80 23.94
N TRP A 243 26.55 -42.24 24.72
CA TRP A 243 25.51 -41.35 25.23
C TRP A 243 26.07 -40.29 26.20
N ARG A 244 27.06 -40.65 27.05
CA ARG A 244 27.78 -39.68 27.88
C ARG A 244 28.47 -38.60 27.05
N GLY A 245 29.04 -38.97 25.90
CA GLY A 245 29.69 -38.03 24.97
C GLY A 245 28.70 -37.07 24.31
N VAL A 246 27.56 -37.58 23.84
CA VAL A 246 26.47 -36.77 23.25
C VAL A 246 25.87 -35.82 24.29
N ALA A 247 25.59 -36.29 25.50
CA ALA A 247 24.98 -35.47 26.54
C ALA A 247 25.92 -34.37 27.09
N LEU A 248 27.24 -34.64 27.15
CA LEU A 248 28.25 -33.63 27.51
C LEU A 248 28.49 -32.59 26.41
N LEU A 249 28.50 -33.01 25.14
CA LEU A 249 28.51 -32.07 24.01
C LEU A 249 27.26 -31.20 23.97
N GLY A 250 26.10 -31.77 24.30
CA GLY A 250 24.86 -31.01 24.46
C GLY A 250 24.93 -29.98 25.58
N THR A 251 25.53 -30.30 26.74
CA THR A 251 25.67 -29.34 27.85
C THR A 251 26.74 -28.28 27.59
N LEU A 252 27.87 -28.62 26.97
CA LEU A 252 28.86 -27.64 26.50
C LEU A 252 28.29 -26.73 25.41
N GLY A 253 27.48 -27.29 24.50
CA GLY A 253 26.72 -26.54 23.52
C GLY A 253 25.74 -25.57 24.17
N VAL A 254 25.05 -25.98 25.24
CA VAL A 254 24.15 -25.10 26.01
C VAL A 254 24.92 -24.02 26.77
N VAL A 255 26.03 -24.32 27.44
CA VAL A 255 26.82 -23.32 28.19
C VAL A 255 27.54 -22.34 27.25
N ALA A 256 28.09 -22.82 26.13
CA ALA A 256 28.64 -21.98 25.08
C ALA A 256 27.54 -21.15 24.40
N SER A 257 26.36 -21.73 24.18
CA SER A 257 25.20 -21.01 23.67
C SER A 257 24.75 -19.93 24.66
N VAL A 258 24.73 -20.18 25.97
CA VAL A 258 24.40 -19.19 27.01
C VAL A 258 25.45 -18.07 27.10
N ALA A 259 26.74 -18.39 26.98
CA ALA A 259 27.81 -17.38 26.99
C ALA A 259 27.84 -16.56 25.69
N VAL A 260 27.61 -17.20 24.54
CA VAL A 260 27.51 -16.54 23.22
C VAL A 260 26.23 -15.72 23.15
N THR A 261 25.07 -16.23 23.60
CA THR A 261 23.84 -15.43 23.70
C THR A 261 24.01 -14.29 24.67
N SER A 262 24.62 -14.48 25.85
CA SER A 262 24.87 -13.35 26.76
C SER A 262 25.80 -12.26 26.20
N TYR A 263 26.79 -12.62 25.36
CA TYR A 263 27.66 -11.64 24.68
C TYR A 263 26.98 -11.00 23.47
N LEU A 264 26.31 -11.79 22.63
CA LEU A 264 25.52 -11.30 21.49
C LEU A 264 24.31 -10.47 21.93
N ASP A 265 23.76 -10.75 23.13
CA ASP A 265 22.66 -10.00 23.73
C ASP A 265 23.11 -8.82 24.60
N SER A 266 24.43 -8.58 24.73
CA SER A 266 24.91 -7.44 25.50
C SER A 266 24.48 -6.11 24.87
N PRO A 267 23.97 -5.13 25.65
CA PRO A 267 23.53 -3.84 25.14
C PRO A 267 24.59 -3.13 24.29
N THR A 268 25.86 -3.13 24.73
CA THR A 268 26.99 -2.55 24.01
C THR A 268 27.24 -3.20 22.65
N ARG A 269 27.15 -4.54 22.56
CA ARG A 269 27.35 -5.25 21.29
C ARG A 269 26.19 -4.99 20.33
N LYS A 270 24.95 -5.03 20.81
CA LYS A 270 23.76 -4.72 20.00
C LYS A 270 23.75 -3.26 19.52
N ALA A 271 24.14 -2.32 20.38
CA ALA A 271 24.29 -0.92 20.01
C ALA A 271 25.36 -0.73 18.92
N SER A 272 26.53 -1.37 19.07
CA SER A 272 27.60 -1.28 18.05
C SER A 272 27.24 -1.94 16.71
N VAL A 273 26.50 -3.05 16.73
CA VAL A 273 26.01 -3.70 15.50
C VAL A 273 24.96 -2.84 14.81
N ALA A 274 23.93 -2.37 15.54
CA ALA A 274 22.91 -1.49 14.99
C ALA A 274 23.51 -0.17 14.46
N LEU A 275 24.53 0.38 15.13
CA LEU A 275 25.25 1.56 14.65
C LEU A 275 26.08 1.27 13.39
N ALA A 276 26.69 0.09 13.28
CA ALA A 276 27.40 -0.32 12.07
C ALA A 276 26.44 -0.56 10.89
N GLU A 277 25.31 -1.20 11.14
CA GLU A 277 24.23 -1.41 10.17
C GLU A 277 23.64 -0.08 9.70
N ALA A 278 23.44 0.88 10.61
CA ALA A 278 22.99 2.22 10.26
C ALA A 278 23.95 2.91 9.27
N ARG A 279 25.26 2.87 9.57
CA ARG A 279 26.31 3.45 8.72
C ARG A 279 26.47 2.73 7.38
N GLU A 280 26.31 1.41 7.38
CA GLU A 280 26.38 0.61 6.16
C GLU A 280 25.17 0.85 5.24
N ALA A 281 23.96 0.96 5.81
CA ALA A 281 22.77 1.33 5.07
C ALA A 281 22.92 2.73 4.44
N GLU A 282 23.41 3.69 5.21
CA GLU A 282 23.72 5.04 4.75
C GLU A 282 24.74 5.03 3.59
N ALA A 283 25.83 4.27 3.69
CA ALA A 283 26.84 4.15 2.63
C ALA A 283 26.32 3.46 1.35
N LYS A 284 25.27 2.63 1.46
CA LYS A 284 24.62 1.95 0.33
C LYS A 284 23.50 2.77 -0.31
N GLY A 285 23.17 3.94 0.23
CA GLY A 285 22.04 4.75 -0.22
C GLY A 285 20.68 4.17 0.23
N ASP A 286 20.62 3.51 1.38
CA ASP A 286 19.38 3.08 2.06
C ASP A 286 19.13 3.96 3.31
N PRO A 287 18.55 5.16 3.12
CA PRO A 287 18.36 6.12 4.21
C PRO A 287 17.27 5.69 5.20
N GLU A 288 16.23 4.99 4.76
CA GLU A 288 15.16 4.49 5.65
C GLU A 288 15.71 3.40 6.58
N GLY A 289 16.52 2.48 6.04
CA GLY A 289 17.24 1.49 6.82
C GLY A 289 18.18 2.12 7.83
N ALA A 290 18.94 3.15 7.42
CA ALA A 290 19.85 3.88 8.30
C ALA A 290 19.12 4.60 9.44
N LEU A 291 18.04 5.34 9.13
CA LEU A 291 17.24 6.08 10.12
C LEU A 291 16.57 5.16 11.13
N SER A 292 16.06 4.01 10.70
CA SER A 292 15.48 2.99 11.58
C SER A 292 16.50 2.52 12.62
N GLN A 293 17.72 2.20 12.18
CA GLN A 293 18.78 1.71 13.05
C GLN A 293 19.33 2.80 13.98
N TYR A 294 19.57 4.03 13.50
CA TYR A 294 19.99 5.13 14.37
C TYR A 294 18.95 5.46 15.45
N ARG A 295 17.64 5.45 15.13
CA ARG A 295 16.56 5.66 16.11
C ARG A 295 16.48 4.51 17.12
N LEU A 296 16.66 3.26 16.67
CA LEU A 296 16.72 2.09 17.55
C LEU A 296 17.86 2.22 18.56
N VAL A 297 19.04 2.66 18.10
CA VAL A 297 20.21 2.90 18.94
C VAL A 297 19.92 3.94 20.03
N LEU A 298 19.34 5.10 19.69
CA LEU A 298 18.99 6.13 20.67
C LEU A 298 17.86 5.71 21.63
N GLY A 299 16.85 5.01 21.12
CA GLY A 299 15.70 4.61 21.92
C GLY A 299 15.98 3.45 22.89
N THR A 300 16.88 2.54 22.52
CA THR A 300 17.12 1.29 23.28
C THR A 300 18.47 1.28 24.00
N TYR A 301 19.48 2.00 23.50
CA TYR A 301 20.85 1.97 24.03
C TYR A 301 21.49 3.35 24.28
N PRO A 302 20.79 4.34 24.88
CA PRO A 302 21.30 5.71 25.00
C PRO A 302 22.58 5.83 25.84
N GLY A 303 22.87 4.89 26.74
CA GLY A 303 24.07 4.91 27.58
C GLY A 303 25.32 4.24 26.98
N GLU A 304 25.21 3.63 25.80
CA GLU A 304 26.28 2.82 25.18
C GLU A 304 26.91 3.47 23.94
N VAL A 305 26.40 4.62 23.51
CA VAL A 305 26.82 5.35 22.31
C VAL A 305 27.01 6.84 22.59
N ASP A 306 27.74 7.52 21.71
CA ASP A 306 27.76 8.99 21.69
C ASP A 306 26.42 9.50 21.12
N VAL A 307 25.53 9.86 22.03
CA VAL A 307 24.17 10.33 21.73
C VAL A 307 24.17 11.54 20.80
N ASP A 308 25.16 12.44 20.93
CA ASP A 308 25.26 13.65 20.11
C ASP A 308 25.62 13.34 18.66
N ASP A 309 26.53 12.39 18.43
CA ASP A 309 26.94 11.97 17.08
C ASP A 309 25.83 11.21 16.35
N VAL A 310 25.12 10.32 17.07
CA VAL A 310 24.00 9.57 16.49
C VAL A 310 22.83 10.51 16.16
N ALA A 311 22.49 11.43 17.06
CA ALA A 311 21.46 12.43 16.84
C ALA A 311 21.79 13.36 15.67
N ALA A 312 23.05 13.80 15.54
CA ALA A 312 23.51 14.58 14.40
C ALA A 312 23.34 13.83 13.07
N SER A 313 23.64 12.52 13.05
CA SER A 313 23.49 11.67 11.86
C SER A 313 22.03 11.51 11.44
N ILE A 314 21.11 11.36 12.41
CA ILE A 314 19.65 11.33 12.16
C ILE A 314 19.20 12.64 11.52
N VAL A 315 19.53 13.79 12.14
CA VAL A 315 19.13 15.11 11.61
C VAL A 315 19.68 15.30 10.20
N HIS A 316 20.94 14.95 9.96
CA HIS A 316 21.55 15.05 8.63
C HIS A 316 20.79 14.24 7.58
N LEU A 317 20.51 12.96 7.85
CA LEU A 317 19.81 12.06 6.92
C LEU A 317 18.36 12.49 6.66
N VAL A 318 17.59 12.80 7.72
CA VAL A 318 16.21 13.26 7.55
C VAL A 318 16.17 14.56 6.74
N THR A 319 17.17 15.43 6.91
CA THR A 319 17.28 16.66 6.15
C THR A 319 17.62 16.38 4.68
N ALA A 320 18.62 15.55 4.40
CA ALA A 320 19.11 15.26 3.06
C ALA A 320 18.05 14.54 2.18
N GLU A 321 17.31 13.61 2.76
CA GLU A 321 16.23 12.89 2.05
C GLU A 321 14.94 13.70 1.98
N GLY A 322 14.65 14.44 3.04
CA GLY A 322 13.37 15.13 3.18
C GLY A 322 13.29 16.42 2.37
N VAL A 323 14.38 17.19 2.28
CA VAL A 323 14.38 18.56 1.77
C VAL A 323 15.19 18.64 0.47
N HIS A 324 14.50 18.80 -0.66
CA HIS A 324 15.16 19.09 -1.94
C HIS A 324 15.80 20.48 -1.94
N GLU A 325 17.09 20.56 -2.31
CA GLU A 325 17.83 21.82 -2.45
C GLU A 325 17.89 22.29 -3.92
N PRO A 326 17.78 23.61 -4.20
CA PRO A 326 17.59 24.68 -3.23
C PRO A 326 16.19 24.65 -2.60
N ALA A 327 16.12 24.90 -1.29
CA ALA A 327 14.86 24.97 -0.57
C ALA A 327 13.98 26.08 -1.14
N THR A 328 12.69 25.78 -1.32
CA THR A 328 11.68 26.72 -1.82
C THR A 328 10.52 26.81 -0.84
N VAL A 329 9.51 27.62 -1.13
CA VAL A 329 8.26 27.69 -0.33
C VAL A 329 7.62 26.29 -0.19
N ALA A 330 7.71 25.44 -1.21
CA ALA A 330 7.19 24.08 -1.17
C ALA A 330 7.94 23.16 -0.18
N SER A 331 9.15 23.53 0.24
CA SER A 331 9.98 22.75 1.16
C SER A 331 9.53 22.87 2.63
N LEU A 332 8.61 23.77 2.98
CA LEU A 332 8.20 24.03 4.38
C LEU A 332 7.67 22.79 5.11
N GLU A 333 6.91 21.94 4.43
CA GLU A 333 6.37 20.71 5.03
C GLU A 333 7.50 19.71 5.34
N ALA A 334 8.42 19.54 4.39
CA ALA A 334 9.60 18.70 4.57
C ALA A 334 10.48 19.22 5.71
N ILE A 335 10.72 20.53 5.78
CA ILE A 335 11.47 21.17 6.87
C ILE A 335 10.75 20.95 8.20
N SER A 336 9.42 21.03 8.23
CA SER A 336 8.63 20.73 9.43
C SER A 336 8.75 19.27 9.87
N ARG A 337 8.86 18.31 8.93
CA ARG A 337 9.14 16.90 9.24
C ARG A 337 10.54 16.73 9.85
N VAL A 338 11.55 17.44 9.34
CA VAL A 338 12.89 17.47 9.93
C VAL A 338 12.83 17.99 11.38
N MET A 339 12.10 19.08 11.61
CA MET A 339 11.89 19.64 12.96
C MET A 339 11.20 18.65 13.90
N ASN A 340 10.20 17.90 13.42
CA ASN A 340 9.55 16.87 14.22
C ASN A 340 10.54 15.76 14.59
N ALA A 341 11.32 15.26 13.63
CA ALA A 341 12.35 14.25 13.88
C ALA A 341 13.39 14.73 14.91
N PHE A 342 13.75 16.03 14.90
CA PHE A 342 14.61 16.62 15.91
C PHE A 342 13.97 16.65 17.30
N TYR A 343 12.69 17.03 17.42
CA TYR A 343 11.99 17.07 18.71
C TYR A 343 11.63 15.68 19.27
N GLU A 344 11.64 14.64 18.43
CA GLU A 344 11.55 13.23 18.86
C GLU A 344 12.84 12.72 19.51
N LEU A 345 13.97 13.41 19.35
CA LEU A 345 15.23 13.03 19.97
C LEU A 345 15.17 13.17 21.51
N PRO A 346 15.96 12.34 22.24
CA PRO A 346 16.20 12.52 23.67
C PRO A 346 16.56 13.97 24.04
N ALA A 347 16.18 14.43 25.23
CA ALA A 347 16.33 15.84 25.62
C ALA A 347 17.81 16.29 25.67
N ASP A 348 18.68 15.42 26.17
CA ASP A 348 20.14 15.56 26.18
C ASP A 348 20.73 15.67 24.77
N ALA A 349 20.23 14.89 23.80
CA ALA A 349 20.67 14.93 22.40
C ALA A 349 20.32 16.25 21.67
N ARG A 350 19.26 16.94 22.14
CA ARG A 350 18.78 18.21 21.55
C ARG A 350 19.62 19.41 21.98
N ASP A 351 20.47 19.25 22.97
CA ASP A 351 21.34 20.32 23.46
C ASP A 351 22.74 20.31 22.80
N GLY A 352 23.11 19.21 22.12
CA GLY A 352 24.43 18.99 21.50
C GLY A 352 24.53 19.26 19.99
N LYS A 353 25.38 18.47 19.29
CA LYS A 353 25.77 18.69 17.88
C LYS A 353 24.60 18.74 16.89
N ALA A 354 23.55 17.95 17.13
CA ALA A 354 22.37 17.87 16.27
C ALA A 354 21.66 19.24 16.12
N ALA A 355 21.63 20.02 17.20
CA ALA A 355 20.95 21.31 17.20
C ALA A 355 21.77 22.39 16.47
N VAL A 356 23.10 22.37 16.59
CA VAL A 356 24.00 23.27 15.85
C VAL A 356 23.85 23.02 14.33
N LEU A 357 23.95 21.76 13.90
CA LEU A 357 23.79 21.38 12.49
C LEU A 357 22.42 21.77 11.93
N LEU A 358 21.35 21.55 12.71
CA LEU A 358 20.00 21.90 12.28
C LEU A 358 19.82 23.41 12.21
N ALA A 359 20.29 24.19 13.18
CA ALA A 359 20.19 25.65 13.17
C ALA A 359 20.92 26.26 11.97
N GLU A 360 22.13 25.77 11.65
CA GLU A 360 22.88 26.18 10.46
C GLU A 360 22.12 25.87 9.17
N ARG A 361 21.56 24.65 9.05
CA ARG A 361 20.79 24.25 7.87
C ARG A 361 19.48 25.00 7.72
N LEU A 362 18.74 25.24 8.79
CA LEU A 362 17.53 26.07 8.74
C LEU A 362 17.87 27.50 8.32
N SER A 363 18.95 28.09 8.84
CA SER A 363 19.38 29.42 8.39
C SER A 363 19.72 29.43 6.88
N ALA A 364 20.41 28.39 6.38
CA ALA A 364 20.73 28.26 4.96
C ALA A 364 19.49 28.03 4.08
N PHE A 365 18.49 27.27 4.56
CA PHE A 365 17.23 27.11 3.85
C PHE A 365 16.45 28.42 3.76
N ALA A 366 16.47 29.24 4.81
CA ALA A 366 15.88 30.57 4.74
C ALA A 366 16.58 31.47 3.68
N ASP A 367 17.90 31.36 3.53
CA ASP A 367 18.64 32.02 2.44
C ASP A 367 18.21 31.53 1.05
N GLN A 368 18.06 30.22 0.88
CA GLN A 368 17.68 29.62 -0.40
C GLN A 368 16.25 29.97 -0.83
N ILE A 369 15.30 30.02 0.12
CA ILE A 369 13.91 30.42 -0.14
C ILE A 369 13.86 31.86 -0.66
N GLY A 370 14.67 32.75 -0.06
CA GLY A 370 14.76 34.16 -0.44
C GLY A 370 13.71 35.05 0.21
N GLU A 371 13.85 36.36 -0.01
CA GLU A 371 13.02 37.42 0.60
C GLU A 371 12.45 38.39 -0.47
N ASP A 372 12.50 38.02 -1.75
CA ASP A 372 12.13 38.86 -2.90
C ASP A 372 10.62 39.02 -3.11
N THR A 373 9.81 38.09 -2.58
CA THR A 373 8.35 38.18 -2.57
C THR A 373 7.82 38.05 -1.15
N PRO A 374 6.62 38.61 -0.83
CA PRO A 374 6.02 38.45 0.49
C PRO A 374 5.82 36.98 0.91
N GLU A 375 5.50 36.10 -0.05
CA GLU A 375 5.33 34.67 0.19
C GLU A 375 6.65 33.99 0.59
N LYS A 376 7.74 34.27 -0.14
CA LYS A 376 9.07 33.75 0.19
C LYS A 376 9.59 34.32 1.50
N ALA A 377 9.42 35.62 1.72
CA ALA A 377 9.79 36.26 2.98
C ALA A 377 9.05 35.65 4.18
N ALA A 378 7.75 35.35 4.05
CA ALA A 378 6.98 34.67 5.09
C ALA A 378 7.49 33.24 5.34
N ALA A 379 7.75 32.46 4.28
CA ALA A 379 8.32 31.12 4.39
C ALA A 379 9.71 31.13 5.04
N ALA A 380 10.59 32.05 4.63
CA ALA A 380 11.91 32.24 5.23
C ALA A 380 11.82 32.66 6.71
N LEU A 381 10.85 33.51 7.08
CA LEU A 381 10.59 33.87 8.48
C LEU A 381 10.19 32.65 9.31
N THR A 382 9.29 31.80 8.80
CA THR A 382 8.90 30.54 9.47
C THR A 382 10.10 29.63 9.72
N VAL A 383 10.99 29.48 8.73
CA VAL A 383 12.22 28.69 8.89
C VAL A 383 13.18 29.35 9.90
N LEU A 384 13.29 30.68 9.92
CA LEU A 384 14.09 31.40 10.93
C LEU A 384 13.49 31.31 12.34
N ASP A 385 12.17 31.21 12.48
CA ASP A 385 11.52 30.92 13.77
C ASP A 385 11.89 29.54 14.28
N MET A 386 11.90 28.53 13.40
CA MET A 386 12.40 27.19 13.73
C MET A 386 13.88 27.24 14.13
N ALA A 387 14.71 27.94 13.35
CA ALA A 387 16.14 28.08 13.62
C ALA A 387 16.41 28.76 14.97
N ALA A 388 15.66 29.83 15.29
CA ALA A 388 15.79 30.55 16.55
C ALA A 388 15.49 29.65 17.76
N ARG A 389 14.43 28.83 17.69
CA ARG A 389 14.07 27.87 18.75
C ARG A 389 15.12 26.80 18.92
N VAL A 390 15.64 26.26 17.81
CA VAL A 390 16.69 25.25 17.88
C VAL A 390 17.94 25.86 18.51
N SER A 391 18.31 27.09 18.16
CA SER A 391 19.54 27.77 18.63
C SER A 391 19.49 28.40 20.02
N GLU A 392 18.38 28.31 20.75
CA GLU A 392 18.19 29.05 22.02
C GLU A 392 19.34 28.81 23.02
N GLY A 393 19.90 29.90 23.58
CA GLY A 393 21.04 29.83 24.51
C GLY A 393 22.42 29.63 23.87
N ARG A 394 22.54 29.61 22.53
CA ARG A 394 23.82 29.37 21.80
C ARG A 394 24.40 30.61 21.12
N ALA A 395 25.63 30.48 20.60
CA ALA A 395 26.38 31.58 20.00
C ALA A 395 25.74 32.11 18.71
N GLU A 396 25.22 31.22 17.87
CA GLU A 396 24.55 31.51 16.60
C GLU A 396 23.16 32.16 16.78
N ALA A 397 22.56 32.02 17.97
CA ALA A 397 21.21 32.51 18.28
C ALA A 397 21.06 34.02 18.06
N ALA A 398 22.10 34.80 18.35
CA ALA A 398 22.07 36.25 18.23
C ALA A 398 21.94 36.70 16.77
N ALA A 399 22.67 36.07 15.85
CA ALA A 399 22.64 36.39 14.43
C ALA A 399 21.29 35.98 13.80
N ILE A 400 20.80 34.79 14.11
CA ILE A 400 19.50 34.27 13.65
C ILE A 400 18.38 35.16 14.17
N THR A 401 18.40 35.51 15.46
CA THR A 401 17.38 36.38 16.09
C THR A 401 17.37 37.77 15.48
N ALA A 402 18.53 38.38 15.23
CA ALA A 402 18.62 39.69 14.61
C ALA A 402 18.08 39.68 13.17
N ARG A 403 18.40 38.63 12.39
CA ARG A 403 17.87 38.46 11.04
C ARG A 403 16.36 38.27 11.05
N ARG A 404 15.87 37.37 11.90
CA ARG A 404 14.44 37.10 12.12
C ARG A 404 13.67 38.38 12.44
N ALA A 405 14.20 39.21 13.34
CA ALA A 405 13.57 40.47 13.72
C ALA A 405 13.48 41.45 12.54
N ARG A 406 14.54 41.58 11.73
CA ARG A 406 14.52 42.43 10.52
C ARG A 406 13.48 41.95 9.51
N LEU A 407 13.47 40.65 9.20
CA LEU A 407 12.53 40.10 8.22
C LEU A 407 11.08 40.22 8.69
N ARG A 408 10.81 39.94 9.96
CA ARG A 408 9.50 40.12 10.58
C ARG A 408 9.03 41.57 10.51
N LYS A 409 9.92 42.53 10.75
CA LYS A 409 9.59 43.96 10.64
C LYS A 409 9.26 44.36 9.20
N ASN A 410 10.09 43.96 8.23
CA ASN A 410 9.84 44.25 6.81
C ASN A 410 8.50 43.66 6.33
N LEU A 411 8.17 42.44 6.76
CA LEU A 411 6.88 41.82 6.48
C LEU A 411 5.72 42.60 7.11
N ALA A 412 5.86 43.00 8.39
CA ALA A 412 4.84 43.80 9.08
C ALA A 412 4.61 45.15 8.38
N ASP A 413 5.69 45.87 8.04
CA ASP A 413 5.65 47.15 7.33
C ASP A 413 4.98 47.00 5.97
N GLY A 414 5.34 45.95 5.21
CA GLY A 414 4.81 45.68 3.87
C GLY A 414 3.33 45.28 3.84
N MET A 415 2.80 44.71 4.93
CA MET A 415 1.40 44.27 4.99
C MET A 415 0.49 45.15 5.86
N ALA A 416 1.02 46.17 6.55
CA ALA A 416 0.25 47.00 7.49
C ALA A 416 -0.98 47.67 6.89
N GLU A 417 -0.93 48.06 5.61
CA GLU A 417 -2.06 48.70 4.93
C GLU A 417 -3.15 47.70 4.50
N SER A 418 -2.72 46.59 3.88
CA SER A 418 -3.60 45.60 3.24
C SER A 418 -4.08 44.50 4.19
N ARG A 419 -3.25 44.14 5.18
CA ARG A 419 -3.47 43.08 6.18
C ARG A 419 -3.06 43.55 7.58
N PRO A 420 -3.75 44.57 8.14
CA PRO A 420 -3.41 45.13 9.44
C PRO A 420 -3.40 44.11 10.58
N LEU A 421 -4.28 43.10 10.58
CA LEU A 421 -4.29 42.08 11.63
C LEU A 421 -3.00 41.24 11.65
N GLY A 422 -2.54 40.78 10.49
CA GLY A 422 -1.26 40.07 10.35
C GLY A 422 -0.06 40.95 10.71
N ALA A 423 -0.07 42.23 10.30
CA ALA A 423 0.97 43.18 10.69
C ALA A 423 1.02 43.43 12.20
N LEU A 424 -0.14 43.57 12.85
CA LEU A 424 -0.25 43.75 14.29
C LEU A 424 0.43 42.61 15.05
N ARG A 425 0.18 41.35 14.65
CA ARG A 425 0.84 40.18 15.22
C ARG A 425 2.36 40.26 15.14
N HIS A 426 2.88 40.61 13.96
CA HIS A 426 4.32 40.74 13.77
C HIS A 426 4.95 41.88 14.57
N TYR A 427 4.30 43.04 14.66
CA TYR A 427 4.78 44.18 15.46
C TYR A 427 4.80 43.87 16.97
N VAL A 428 3.73 43.26 17.49
CA VAL A 428 3.65 42.87 18.90
C VAL A 428 4.71 41.83 19.25
N ALA A 429 4.96 40.86 18.36
CA ALA A 429 6.01 39.86 18.53
C ALA A 429 7.44 40.43 18.50
N LEU A 430 7.66 41.61 17.90
CA LEU A 430 8.96 42.29 17.94
C LEU A 430 9.20 43.01 19.26
N GLY A 431 8.16 43.64 19.81
CA GLY A 431 8.18 44.27 21.12
C GLY A 431 9.09 45.50 21.27
N ASP A 432 9.79 45.94 20.22
CA ASP A 432 10.55 47.19 20.24
C ASP A 432 9.63 48.42 20.16
N ALA A 433 10.11 49.56 20.65
CA ALA A 433 9.29 50.78 20.77
C ALA A 433 8.69 51.25 19.42
N ALA A 434 9.42 51.12 18.31
CA ALA A 434 8.91 51.53 17.00
C ALA A 434 7.79 50.60 16.51
N SER A 435 7.94 49.30 16.77
CA SER A 435 6.91 48.30 16.45
C SER A 435 5.66 48.46 17.33
N ILE A 436 5.81 48.77 18.62
CA ILE A 436 4.66 49.03 19.52
C ILE A 436 3.86 50.26 19.07
N GLU A 437 4.52 51.32 18.61
CA GLU A 437 3.85 52.48 18.01
C GLU A 437 3.14 52.14 16.70
N ALA A 438 3.75 51.32 15.83
CA ALA A 438 3.13 50.86 14.60
C ALA A 438 1.89 49.98 14.87
N ALA A 439 1.98 49.07 15.84
CA ALA A 439 0.85 48.26 16.32
C ALA A 439 -0.29 49.14 16.85
N LYS A 440 0.02 50.21 17.60
CA LYS A 440 -1.00 51.12 18.12
C LYS A 440 -1.80 51.81 17.02
N LYS A 441 -1.16 52.23 15.92
CA LYS A 441 -1.86 52.80 14.75
C LYS A 441 -2.87 51.83 14.14
N ILE A 442 -2.57 50.53 14.17
CA ILE A 442 -3.49 49.49 13.70
C ILE A 442 -4.67 49.35 14.65
N LEU A 443 -4.43 49.25 15.96
CA LEU A 443 -5.46 49.18 16.99
C LEU A 443 -6.42 50.38 16.93
N ASP A 444 -5.90 51.58 16.70
CA ASP A 444 -6.72 52.79 16.53
C ASP A 444 -7.64 52.75 15.30
N SER A 445 -7.33 51.90 14.32
CA SER A 445 -8.13 51.73 13.11
C SER A 445 -9.28 50.74 13.24
N PHE A 446 -9.38 49.98 14.34
CA PHE A 446 -10.44 48.98 14.53
C PHE A 446 -11.84 49.59 14.70
N GLY A 447 -11.92 50.84 15.15
CA GLY A 447 -13.18 51.51 15.41
C GLY A 447 -13.97 50.90 16.58
N PRO A 448 -15.28 51.19 16.69
CA PRO A 448 -16.09 50.82 17.85
C PRO A 448 -16.81 49.46 17.75
N ALA A 449 -16.72 48.79 16.60
CA ALA A 449 -17.34 47.48 16.36
C ALA A 449 -16.53 46.38 17.05
N PRO A 450 -17.17 45.33 17.61
CA PRO A 450 -16.46 44.35 18.44
C PRO A 450 -15.54 43.42 17.65
N SER A 451 -15.86 43.11 16.39
CA SER A 451 -15.26 42.00 15.63
C SER A 451 -13.73 42.01 15.57
N LEU A 452 -13.11 43.14 15.20
CA LEU A 452 -11.64 43.21 15.07
C LEU A 452 -10.91 43.20 16.41
N TRP A 453 -11.53 43.74 17.47
CA TRP A 453 -10.98 43.68 18.82
C TRP A 453 -10.95 42.25 19.34
N ILE A 454 -12.01 41.47 19.08
CA ILE A 454 -12.10 40.06 19.46
C ILE A 454 -11.17 39.19 18.60
N GLU A 455 -11.12 39.41 17.29
CA GLU A 455 -10.24 38.66 16.39
C GLU A 455 -8.75 38.84 16.74
N ALA A 456 -8.34 40.02 17.22
CA ALA A 456 -6.97 40.33 17.61
C ALA A 456 -6.74 40.33 19.13
N GLU A 457 -7.62 39.69 19.91
CA GLU A 457 -7.62 39.76 21.37
C GLU A 457 -6.25 39.47 22.00
N THR A 458 -5.56 38.43 21.49
CA THR A 458 -4.24 38.03 21.99
C THR A 458 -3.20 39.12 21.74
N GLU A 459 -3.15 39.65 20.52
CA GLU A 459 -2.25 40.72 20.13
C GLU A 459 -2.55 42.03 20.87
N VAL A 460 -3.83 42.32 21.14
CA VAL A 460 -4.29 43.46 21.94
C VAL A 460 -3.78 43.36 23.38
N GLU A 461 -3.92 42.21 24.03
CA GLU A 461 -3.46 41.99 25.40
C GLU A 461 -1.93 42.05 25.49
N ALA A 462 -1.22 41.39 24.56
CA ALA A 462 0.23 41.40 24.50
C ALA A 462 0.77 42.81 24.21
N TRP A 463 0.13 43.58 23.33
CA TRP A 463 0.45 45.00 23.12
C TRP A 463 0.29 45.80 24.42
N ALA A 464 -0.82 45.62 25.15
CA ALA A 464 -1.06 46.35 26.39
C ALA A 464 -0.03 46.03 27.48
N GLU A 465 0.42 44.77 27.56
CA GLU A 465 1.50 44.39 28.48
C GLU A 465 2.84 45.06 28.11
N LEU A 466 3.22 45.02 26.83
CA LEU A 466 4.46 45.61 26.34
C LEU A 466 4.46 47.14 26.45
N ALA A 467 3.36 47.78 26.09
CA ALA A 467 3.17 49.22 26.22
C ALA A 467 3.28 49.67 27.69
N SER A 468 2.67 48.94 28.62
CA SER A 468 2.80 49.22 30.05
C SER A 468 4.26 49.10 30.54
N LYS A 469 5.00 48.08 30.09
CA LYS A 469 6.43 47.91 30.41
C LYS A 469 7.31 49.03 29.83
N GLN A 470 6.86 49.67 28.75
CA GLN A 470 7.53 50.80 28.11
C GLN A 470 7.06 52.18 28.61
N GLY A 471 6.30 52.22 29.70
CA GLY A 471 5.85 53.48 30.32
C GLY A 471 4.56 54.07 29.74
N GLN A 472 3.83 53.33 28.91
CA GLN A 472 2.54 53.74 28.32
C GLN A 472 1.33 53.11 29.05
N ALA A 473 1.32 53.16 30.39
CA ALA A 473 0.30 52.50 31.21
C ALA A 473 -1.14 52.97 30.92
N ASP A 474 -1.35 54.26 30.68
CA ASP A 474 -2.68 54.82 30.36
C ASP A 474 -3.19 54.31 29.00
N GLY A 475 -2.30 54.21 28.00
CA GLY A 475 -2.62 53.66 26.69
C GLY A 475 -2.97 52.17 26.77
N ALA A 476 -2.26 51.41 27.59
CA ALA A 476 -2.57 50.00 27.88
C ALA A 476 -3.94 49.84 28.55
N ALA A 477 -4.32 50.73 29.46
CA ALA A 477 -5.62 50.72 30.13
C ALA A 477 -6.78 51.04 29.18
N ASP A 478 -6.64 52.06 28.31
CA ASP A 478 -7.64 52.40 27.28
C ASP A 478 -7.90 51.22 26.33
N VAL A 479 -6.84 50.60 25.84
CA VAL A 479 -6.94 49.46 24.91
C VAL A 479 -7.64 48.26 25.56
N ARG A 480 -7.33 47.94 26.83
CA ARG A 480 -8.04 46.88 27.56
C ARG A 480 -9.52 47.21 27.79
N ALA A 481 -9.85 48.46 28.10
CA ALA A 481 -11.24 48.88 28.26
C ALA A 481 -12.05 48.72 26.97
N ARG A 482 -11.46 49.00 25.80
CA ARG A 482 -12.10 48.80 24.50
C ARG A 482 -12.33 47.32 24.18
N LEU A 483 -11.36 46.46 24.52
CA LEU A 483 -11.49 45.01 24.37
C LEU A 483 -12.63 44.45 25.25
N GLU A 484 -12.73 44.89 26.51
CA GLU A 484 -13.85 44.50 27.40
C GLU A 484 -15.22 44.96 26.87
N GLU A 485 -15.30 46.18 26.36
CA GLU A 485 -16.53 46.68 25.74
C GLU A 485 -16.90 45.88 24.48
N ALA A 486 -15.89 45.47 23.69
CA ALA A 486 -16.10 44.58 22.55
C ALA A 486 -16.64 43.21 22.98
N ARG A 487 -16.07 42.60 24.03
CA ARG A 487 -16.53 41.31 24.60
C ARG A 487 -18.01 41.40 25.02
N LYS A 488 -18.37 42.49 25.72
CA LYS A 488 -19.74 42.74 26.15
C LYS A 488 -20.72 42.86 24.98
N LYS A 489 -20.38 43.67 23.95
CA LYS A 489 -21.23 43.84 22.76
C LYS A 489 -21.44 42.53 22.01
N LEU A 490 -20.39 41.73 21.83
CA LEU A 490 -20.52 40.43 21.18
C LEU A 490 -21.42 39.47 21.98
N ALA A 491 -21.35 39.51 23.31
CA ALA A 491 -22.23 38.73 24.19
C ALA A 491 -23.70 39.15 24.07
N GLU A 492 -23.99 40.46 23.96
CA GLU A 492 -25.34 40.98 23.73
C GLU A 492 -25.93 40.52 22.38
N ASP A 493 -25.09 40.31 21.38
CA ASP A 493 -25.49 39.95 20.01
C ASP A 493 -25.59 38.46 19.74
N ARG A 494 -25.11 37.63 20.68
CA ARG A 494 -25.11 36.17 20.56
C ARG A 494 -26.50 35.61 20.24
N ALA A 495 -27.55 36.07 20.92
CA ALA A 495 -28.91 35.59 20.69
C ALA A 495 -29.43 35.91 19.27
N ILE A 496 -29.03 37.05 18.69
CA ILE A 496 -29.43 37.45 17.33
C ILE A 496 -28.72 36.56 16.30
N LEU A 497 -27.42 36.29 16.51
CA LEU A 497 -26.62 35.42 15.65
C LEU A 497 -27.10 33.96 15.70
N GLU A 498 -27.45 33.45 16.88
CA GLU A 498 -27.96 32.09 17.06
C GLU A 498 -29.37 31.90 16.50
N ALA A 499 -30.25 32.89 16.63
CA ALA A 499 -31.61 32.83 16.10
C ALA A 499 -31.67 32.90 14.56
N ASN A 500 -30.67 33.52 13.94
CA ASN A 500 -30.58 33.77 12.49
C ASN A 500 -31.86 34.43 11.92
N ASP A 501 -32.50 35.30 12.71
CA ASP A 501 -33.68 36.07 12.30
C ASP A 501 -33.25 37.25 11.43
N GLU A 502 -33.65 37.22 10.15
CA GLU A 502 -33.25 38.21 9.16
C GLU A 502 -33.72 39.63 9.51
N VAL A 503 -34.92 39.78 10.11
CA VAL A 503 -35.43 41.10 10.51
C VAL A 503 -34.59 41.65 11.65
N ALA A 504 -34.27 40.81 12.64
CA ALA A 504 -33.39 41.18 13.74
C ALA A 504 -31.97 41.51 13.27
N LEU A 505 -31.41 40.73 12.33
CA LEU A 505 -30.09 40.96 11.74
C LEU A 505 -30.02 42.29 10.98
N VAL A 506 -31.04 42.63 10.18
CA VAL A 506 -31.10 43.91 9.46
C VAL A 506 -31.10 45.08 10.44
N VAL A 507 -31.91 45.03 11.50
CA VAL A 507 -31.95 46.07 12.54
C VAL A 507 -30.59 46.19 13.23
N ALA A 508 -30.00 45.06 13.62
CA ALA A 508 -28.72 45.01 14.31
C ALA A 508 -27.57 45.57 13.47
N ILE A 509 -27.48 45.23 12.17
CA ILE A 509 -26.45 45.73 11.24
C ILE A 509 -26.54 47.26 11.09
N VAL A 510 -27.74 47.82 11.02
CA VAL A 510 -27.93 49.27 10.91
C VAL A 510 -27.46 50.00 12.17
N GLN A 511 -27.77 49.44 13.34
CA GLN A 511 -27.40 50.01 14.64
C GLN A 511 -25.90 49.84 14.96
N ARG A 512 -25.27 48.76 14.46
CA ARG A 512 -23.90 48.35 14.81
C ARG A 512 -23.03 48.24 13.55
N LYS A 513 -22.86 49.36 12.86
CA LYS A 513 -22.05 49.44 11.63
C LYS A 513 -20.65 48.87 11.86
N GLY A 514 -20.21 47.99 10.96
CA GLY A 514 -18.90 47.35 11.01
C GLY A 514 -18.84 46.05 11.83
N HIS A 515 -19.93 45.62 12.46
CA HIS A 515 -20.01 44.31 13.12
C HIS A 515 -20.08 43.19 12.07
N GLN A 516 -18.99 42.43 11.95
CA GLN A 516 -18.79 41.52 10.83
C GLN A 516 -19.58 40.22 10.96
N GLU A 517 -19.73 39.67 12.17
CA GLU A 517 -20.49 38.44 12.44
C GLU A 517 -21.97 38.60 12.06
N LEU A 518 -22.57 39.75 12.36
CA LEU A 518 -23.95 40.06 11.93
C LEU A 518 -24.07 40.11 10.41
N ALA A 519 -23.10 40.73 9.74
CA ALA A 519 -23.05 40.78 8.28
C ALA A 519 -22.85 39.39 7.64
N VAL A 520 -22.05 38.51 8.26
CA VAL A 520 -21.90 37.11 7.83
C VAL A 520 -23.22 36.36 7.97
N GLY A 521 -23.93 36.49 9.09
CA GLY A 521 -25.24 35.86 9.29
C GLY A 521 -26.25 36.29 8.21
N MET A 522 -26.34 37.60 7.95
CA MET A 522 -27.19 38.14 6.88
C MET A 522 -26.77 37.65 5.49
N ALA A 523 -25.47 37.61 5.20
CA ALA A 523 -24.95 37.10 3.94
C ALA A 523 -25.28 35.61 3.75
N ALA A 524 -25.24 34.79 4.80
CA ALA A 524 -25.65 33.39 4.74
C ALA A 524 -27.13 33.23 4.34
N GLY A 525 -28.03 34.06 4.88
CA GLY A 525 -29.44 34.11 4.47
C GLY A 525 -29.63 34.53 3.01
N GLN A 526 -28.86 35.52 2.54
CA GLN A 526 -28.88 35.95 1.14
C GLN A 526 -28.37 34.85 0.19
N ARG A 527 -27.27 34.17 0.55
CA ARG A 527 -26.70 33.06 -0.23
C ARG A 527 -27.67 31.89 -0.36
N SER A 528 -28.37 31.51 0.71
CA SER A 528 -29.34 30.39 0.66
C SER A 528 -30.52 30.66 -0.29
N ARG A 529 -30.81 31.93 -0.61
CA ARG A 529 -31.80 32.35 -1.62
C ARG A 529 -31.21 32.60 -3.01
N GLY A 530 -29.90 32.40 -3.20
CA GLY A 530 -29.19 32.71 -4.44
C GLY A 530 -28.96 34.20 -4.68
N GLU A 531 -29.07 35.05 -3.66
CA GLU A 531 -28.82 36.50 -3.75
C GLU A 531 -27.33 36.84 -3.63
N THR A 532 -26.47 36.10 -4.34
CA THR A 532 -25.00 36.16 -4.20
C THR A 532 -24.43 37.57 -4.43
N LYS A 533 -25.04 38.38 -5.29
CA LYS A 533 -24.64 39.79 -5.53
C LYS A 533 -24.88 40.68 -4.30
N ALA A 534 -25.98 40.46 -3.57
CA ALA A 534 -26.28 41.21 -2.35
C ALA A 534 -25.29 40.83 -1.25
N ALA A 535 -25.01 39.53 -1.11
CA ALA A 535 -24.02 39.01 -0.16
C ALA A 535 -22.61 39.56 -0.44
N LEU A 536 -22.15 39.55 -1.70
CA LEU A 536 -20.87 40.14 -2.09
C LEU A 536 -20.78 41.64 -1.76
N LYS A 537 -21.87 42.39 -2.01
CA LYS A 537 -21.92 43.82 -1.68
C LYS A 537 -21.86 44.06 -0.18
N LEU A 538 -22.57 43.24 0.61
CA LEU A 538 -22.59 43.34 2.06
C LEU A 538 -21.22 43.03 2.66
N LEU A 539 -20.64 41.87 2.33
CA LEU A 539 -19.35 41.42 2.85
C LEU A 539 -18.19 42.29 2.34
N GLY A 540 -18.16 42.62 1.05
CA GLY A 540 -17.16 43.53 0.49
C GLY A 540 -17.26 44.96 1.01
N GLY A 541 -18.43 45.37 1.52
CA GLY A 541 -18.64 46.66 2.17
C GLY A 541 -17.99 46.80 3.54
N LEU A 542 -17.52 45.70 4.15
CA LEU A 542 -16.83 45.70 5.44
C LEU A 542 -15.35 46.09 5.31
N GLY A 543 -14.76 45.95 4.12
CA GLY A 543 -13.36 46.30 3.83
C GLY A 543 -12.65 45.27 2.97
N ALA A 544 -11.35 45.51 2.73
CA ALA A 544 -10.47 44.54 2.06
C ALA A 544 -10.32 43.26 2.91
N PRO A 545 -10.07 42.07 2.30
CA PRO A 545 -10.00 40.79 3.02
C PRO A 545 -9.11 40.80 4.28
N GLY A 546 -7.94 41.44 4.24
CA GLY A 546 -7.04 41.53 5.40
C GLY A 546 -7.54 42.41 6.57
N ARG A 547 -8.69 43.07 6.42
CA ARG A 547 -9.45 43.80 7.47
C ARG A 547 -10.70 43.06 7.92
N LEU A 548 -10.88 41.81 7.49
CA LEU A 548 -12.01 40.98 7.85
C LEU A 548 -11.58 39.93 8.87
N THR A 549 -12.50 39.54 9.77
CA THR A 549 -12.35 38.37 10.64
C THR A 549 -12.21 37.11 9.79
N ALA A 550 -11.65 36.04 10.36
CA ALA A 550 -11.47 34.79 9.63
C ALA A 550 -12.81 34.26 9.06
N LEU A 551 -13.87 34.37 9.86
CA LEU A 551 -15.23 33.99 9.47
C LEU A 551 -15.75 34.84 8.30
N ALA A 552 -15.53 36.16 8.32
CA ALA A 552 -15.96 37.05 7.24
C ALA A 552 -15.14 36.87 5.96
N GLN A 553 -13.84 36.58 6.05
CA GLN A 553 -13.01 36.21 4.89
C GLN A 553 -13.50 34.90 4.25
N GLN A 554 -13.76 33.87 5.06
CA GLN A 554 -14.29 32.59 4.55
C GLN A 554 -15.66 32.81 3.88
N ALA A 555 -16.58 33.52 4.53
CA ALA A 555 -17.89 33.82 3.95
C ALA A 555 -17.78 34.59 2.63
N LEU A 556 -16.86 35.57 2.53
CA LEU A 556 -16.62 36.33 1.31
C LEU A 556 -16.06 35.42 0.19
N ALA A 557 -15.11 34.55 0.52
CA ALA A 557 -14.55 33.59 -0.43
C ALA A 557 -15.60 32.59 -0.92
N ASP A 558 -16.40 32.01 -0.02
CA ASP A 558 -17.49 31.11 -0.39
C ASP A 558 -18.51 31.81 -1.30
N THR A 559 -18.85 33.06 -1.00
CA THR A 559 -19.74 33.87 -1.84
C THR A 559 -19.12 34.15 -3.22
N HIS A 560 -17.81 34.38 -3.30
CA HIS A 560 -17.09 34.47 -4.57
C HIS A 560 -17.12 33.16 -5.35
N ALA A 561 -16.95 32.02 -4.67
CA ALA A 561 -17.01 30.70 -5.28
C ALA A 561 -18.40 30.34 -5.80
N GLU A 562 -19.47 30.74 -5.10
CA GLU A 562 -20.86 30.64 -5.57
C GLU A 562 -21.15 31.55 -6.75
N ALA A 563 -20.50 32.72 -6.82
CA ALA A 563 -20.57 33.62 -7.97
C ALA A 563 -19.72 33.16 -9.17
N GLY A 564 -19.06 32.00 -9.08
CA GLY A 564 -18.15 31.47 -10.11
C GLY A 564 -16.76 32.11 -10.16
N ALA A 565 -16.45 33.04 -9.24
CA ALA A 565 -15.15 33.71 -9.16
C ALA A 565 -14.15 32.90 -8.32
N LEU A 566 -13.86 31.65 -8.76
CA LEU A 566 -13.03 30.70 -8.02
C LEU A 566 -11.61 31.19 -7.75
N ASP A 567 -11.01 31.96 -8.67
CA ASP A 567 -9.66 32.52 -8.49
C ASP A 567 -9.59 33.48 -7.29
N LYS A 568 -10.61 34.34 -7.13
CA LYS A 568 -10.69 35.26 -6.00
C LYS A 568 -10.95 34.54 -4.68
N ALA A 569 -11.79 33.50 -4.73
CA ALA A 569 -12.06 32.68 -3.57
C ALA A 569 -10.79 31.95 -3.10
N ASP A 570 -10.03 31.38 -4.03
CA ASP A 570 -8.73 30.75 -3.77
C ASP A 570 -7.72 31.76 -3.22
N GLU A 571 -7.61 32.95 -3.82
CA GLU A 571 -6.72 34.01 -3.33
C GLU A 571 -7.00 34.36 -1.86
N ILE A 572 -8.26 34.62 -1.52
CA ILE A 572 -8.68 34.98 -0.15
C ILE A 572 -8.39 33.83 0.83
N LEU A 573 -8.76 32.60 0.49
CA LEU A 573 -8.59 31.46 1.42
C LEU A 573 -7.14 31.00 1.52
N THR A 574 -6.37 31.00 0.44
CA THR A 574 -4.92 30.72 0.49
C THR A 574 -4.24 31.74 1.40
N ALA A 575 -4.59 33.02 1.25
CA ALA A 575 -4.11 34.08 2.12
C ALA A 575 -4.49 33.85 3.61
N LEU A 576 -5.74 33.48 3.90
CA LEU A 576 -6.22 33.22 5.26
C LEU A 576 -5.55 32.00 5.89
N VAL A 577 -5.45 30.89 5.16
CA VAL A 577 -4.84 29.64 5.63
C VAL A 577 -3.36 29.85 5.90
N ASN A 578 -2.62 30.48 4.99
CA ASN A 578 -1.19 30.74 5.16
C ASN A 578 -0.89 31.60 6.41
N GLU A 579 -1.77 32.53 6.76
CA GLU A 579 -1.60 33.39 7.94
C GLU A 579 -1.75 32.63 9.26
N ARG A 580 -2.57 31.57 9.30
CA ARG A 580 -3.01 30.92 10.55
C ARG A 580 -2.51 29.50 10.75
N LEU A 581 -2.16 28.81 9.67
CA LEU A 581 -1.86 27.38 9.70
C LEU A 581 -0.68 27.07 10.61
N SER A 582 0.40 27.87 10.55
CA SER A 582 1.60 27.64 11.38
C SER A 582 1.28 27.74 12.87
N ASP A 583 0.56 28.78 13.29
CA ASP A 583 0.21 29.01 14.70
C ASP A 583 -0.74 27.92 15.21
N PHE A 584 -1.71 27.51 14.39
CA PHE A 584 -2.59 26.38 14.72
C PHE A 584 -1.80 25.09 14.91
N GLN A 585 -0.92 24.74 13.97
CA GLN A 585 -0.11 23.53 14.05
C GLN A 585 0.84 23.56 15.26
N GLU A 586 1.34 24.73 15.64
CA GLU A 586 2.13 24.90 16.84
C GLU A 586 1.31 24.68 18.12
N ALA A 587 0.14 25.33 18.24
CA ALA A 587 -0.77 25.12 19.35
C ALA A 587 -1.19 23.65 19.47
N GLN A 588 -1.44 22.99 18.33
CA GLN A 588 -1.75 21.57 18.25
C GLN A 588 -0.61 20.71 18.77
N ARG A 589 0.64 20.96 18.34
CA ARG A 589 1.82 20.24 18.82
C ARG A 589 2.01 20.43 20.33
N ALA A 590 1.87 21.66 20.82
CA ALA A 590 1.98 21.97 22.24
C ALA A 590 0.91 21.25 23.06
N PHE A 591 -0.34 21.25 22.60
CA PHE A 591 -1.45 20.55 23.24
C PHE A 591 -1.23 19.02 23.26
N ARG A 592 -0.79 18.42 22.14
CA ARG A 592 -0.48 16.97 22.07
C ARG A 592 0.68 16.60 22.99
N ALA A 593 1.76 17.38 23.00
CA ALA A 593 2.90 17.14 23.87
C ALA A 593 2.52 17.25 25.36
N ALA A 594 1.71 18.25 25.72
CA ALA A 594 1.20 18.40 27.08
C ALA A 594 0.28 17.22 27.46
N SER A 595 -0.60 16.80 26.54
CA SER A 595 -1.51 15.66 26.73
C SER A 595 -0.74 14.38 27.02
N LEU A 596 0.30 14.09 26.23
CA LEU A 596 1.17 12.93 26.44
C LEU A 596 1.88 12.99 27.80
N LYS A 597 2.39 14.16 28.22
CA LYS A 597 3.02 14.31 29.55
C LYS A 597 2.04 14.01 30.68
N VAL A 598 0.81 14.52 30.59
CA VAL A 598 -0.24 14.26 31.60
C VAL A 598 -0.61 12.79 31.61
N GLN A 599 -0.78 12.16 30.44
CA GLN A 599 -1.06 10.73 30.33
C GLN A 599 0.05 9.88 30.94
N SER A 600 1.32 10.12 30.56
CA SER A 600 2.46 9.37 31.09
C SER A 600 2.60 9.53 32.60
N ARG A 601 2.31 10.71 33.16
CA ARG A 601 2.27 10.94 34.61
C ARG A 601 1.19 10.07 35.27
N ILE A 602 -0.03 10.09 34.74
CA ILE A 602 -1.14 9.29 35.27
C ILE A 602 -0.83 7.79 35.19
N GLU A 603 -0.32 7.31 34.07
CA GLU A 603 0.06 5.90 33.90
C GLU A 603 1.20 5.50 34.86
N ALA A 604 2.21 6.35 35.04
CA ALA A 604 3.29 6.11 35.99
C ALA A 604 2.78 6.05 37.43
N ASP A 605 1.89 6.95 37.82
CA ASP A 605 1.29 6.95 39.16
C ASP A 605 0.42 5.70 39.39
N LEU A 606 -0.39 5.29 38.40
CA LEU A 606 -1.19 4.06 38.48
C LEU A 606 -0.29 2.80 38.58
N ARG A 607 0.78 2.72 37.79
CA ARG A 607 1.76 1.61 37.86
C ARG A 607 2.53 1.57 39.17
N ALA A 608 2.81 2.73 39.77
CA ALA A 608 3.44 2.86 41.07
C ALA A 608 2.50 2.55 42.26
N GLY A 609 1.25 2.12 41.98
CA GLY A 609 0.26 1.81 43.00
C GLY A 609 -0.38 3.04 43.65
N LYS A 610 -0.15 4.25 43.11
CA LYS A 610 -0.77 5.50 43.58
C LYS A 610 -2.15 5.67 42.95
N VAL A 611 -3.05 4.73 43.25
CA VAL A 611 -4.44 4.78 42.79
C VAL A 611 -5.25 5.61 43.78
N PRO A 612 -5.93 6.69 43.36
CA PRO A 612 -6.79 7.47 44.25
C PRO A 612 -7.90 6.60 44.87
N SER A 613 -8.24 6.87 46.13
CA SER A 613 -9.22 6.08 46.89
C SER A 613 -10.58 5.96 46.22
N GLU A 614 -11.04 7.02 45.54
CA GLU A 614 -12.31 7.03 44.79
C GLU A 614 -12.28 6.17 43.51
N LEU A 615 -11.12 6.03 42.87
CA LEU A 615 -10.95 5.13 41.73
C LEU A 615 -10.80 3.69 42.23
N LEU A 616 -10.02 3.49 43.30
CA LEU A 616 -9.80 2.19 43.93
C LEU A 616 -11.13 1.54 44.39
N SER A 617 -12.03 2.32 44.99
CA SER A 617 -13.35 1.84 45.44
C SER A 617 -14.27 1.47 44.27
N LYS A 618 -14.12 2.13 43.11
CA LYS A 618 -14.88 1.82 41.88
C LYS A 618 -14.30 0.61 41.13
N LEU A 619 -13.00 0.35 41.27
CA LEU A 619 -12.32 -0.80 40.67
C LEU A 619 -12.54 -2.11 41.46
N GLN A 620 -12.81 -2.03 42.77
CA GLN A 620 -13.08 -3.23 43.58
C GLN A 620 -14.31 -4.01 43.09
N GLY A 621 -14.08 -5.24 42.62
CA GLY A 621 -15.14 -6.13 42.12
C GLY A 621 -15.61 -5.80 40.70
N ALA A 622 -14.95 -4.86 40.00
CA ALA A 622 -15.24 -4.55 38.61
C ALA A 622 -14.73 -5.67 37.68
N THR A 623 -15.41 -5.86 36.56
CA THR A 623 -14.92 -6.72 35.47
C THR A 623 -13.84 -6.01 34.68
N GLU A 624 -12.97 -6.75 33.99
CA GLU A 624 -11.84 -6.19 33.22
C GLU A 624 -12.27 -5.15 32.15
N ALA A 625 -13.48 -5.28 31.59
CA ALA A 625 -14.05 -4.29 30.68
C ALA A 625 -14.49 -3.01 31.42
N ARG A 626 -15.10 -3.15 32.60
CA ARG A 626 -15.52 -2.02 33.45
C ARG A 626 -14.32 -1.31 34.08
N GLU A 627 -13.27 -2.04 34.45
CA GLU A 627 -12.00 -1.47 34.92
C GLU A 627 -11.38 -0.56 33.85
N ARG A 628 -11.32 -1.02 32.60
CA ARG A 628 -10.83 -0.21 31.46
C ARG A 628 -11.65 1.07 31.27
N GLU A 629 -12.98 0.96 31.30
CA GLU A 629 -13.87 2.12 31.18
C GLU A 629 -13.68 3.13 32.33
N LEU A 630 -13.56 2.65 33.58
CA LEU A 630 -13.34 3.48 34.76
C LEU A 630 -11.98 4.19 34.73
N ILE A 631 -10.92 3.50 34.30
CA ILE A 631 -9.60 4.08 34.12
C ILE A 631 -9.62 5.14 33.02
N GLN A 632 -10.26 4.87 31.87
CA GLN A 632 -10.42 5.86 30.79
C GLN A 632 -11.21 7.09 31.25
N ALA A 633 -12.30 6.90 31.98
CA ALA A 633 -13.10 7.99 32.53
C ALA A 633 -12.29 8.83 33.53
N TYR A 634 -11.49 8.19 34.38
CA TYR A 634 -10.57 8.87 35.29
C TYR A 634 -9.51 9.69 34.55
N VAL A 635 -8.86 9.11 33.53
CA VAL A 635 -7.89 9.84 32.68
C VAL A 635 -8.54 11.06 32.03
N ALA A 636 -9.73 10.91 31.44
CA ALA A 636 -10.47 12.01 30.82
C ALA A 636 -10.89 13.11 31.82
N GLU A 637 -11.16 12.75 33.08
CA GLU A 637 -11.44 13.70 34.15
C GLU A 637 -10.16 14.44 34.59
N GLN A 638 -9.04 13.75 34.73
CA GLN A 638 -7.75 14.38 35.05
C GLN A 638 -7.30 15.34 33.95
N PHE A 639 -7.54 14.98 32.68
CA PHE A 639 -7.27 15.87 31.54
C PHE A 639 -8.06 17.18 31.64
N ARG A 640 -9.36 17.10 31.96
CA ARG A 640 -10.22 18.28 32.16
C ARG A 640 -9.81 19.15 33.36
N LYS A 641 -9.18 18.56 34.37
CA LYS A 641 -8.75 19.27 35.59
C LYS A 641 -7.34 19.86 35.48
N ASP A 642 -6.55 19.50 34.48
CA ASP A 642 -5.19 20.01 34.32
C ASP A 642 -5.21 21.44 33.72
N PRO A 643 -4.79 22.47 34.48
CA PRO A 643 -4.86 23.86 34.02
C PRO A 643 -3.91 24.15 32.85
N THR A 644 -2.85 23.35 32.68
CA THR A 644 -1.92 23.48 31.54
C THR A 644 -2.59 23.00 30.27
N LEU A 645 -3.31 21.87 30.34
CA LEU A 645 -4.08 21.37 29.19
C LEU A 645 -5.21 22.32 28.81
N ALA A 646 -5.94 22.87 29.79
CA ALA A 646 -6.98 23.86 29.54
C ALA A 646 -6.42 25.09 28.78
N SER A 647 -5.30 25.65 29.25
CA SER A 647 -4.64 26.79 28.58
C SER A 647 -4.17 26.46 27.15
N MET A 648 -3.62 25.27 26.94
CA MET A 648 -3.19 24.81 25.61
C MET A 648 -4.37 24.51 24.68
N GLN A 649 -5.49 24.03 25.22
CA GLN A 649 -6.74 23.84 24.49
C GLN A 649 -7.33 25.19 24.06
N ASP A 650 -7.36 26.18 24.95
CA ASP A 650 -7.80 27.54 24.61
C ASP A 650 -6.91 28.15 23.51
N ALA A 651 -5.59 27.91 23.56
CA ALA A 651 -4.68 28.33 22.50
C ALA A 651 -4.99 27.67 21.15
N LEU A 652 -5.36 26.40 21.14
CA LEU A 652 -5.76 25.69 19.91
C LEU A 652 -7.09 26.24 19.36
N LEU A 653 -8.09 26.43 20.22
CA LEU A 653 -9.42 26.94 19.84
C LEU A 653 -9.34 28.36 19.24
N ARG A 654 -8.42 29.21 19.71
CA ARG A 654 -8.19 30.54 19.13
C ARG A 654 -7.83 30.54 17.64
N HIS A 655 -7.25 29.45 17.14
CA HIS A 655 -6.85 29.34 15.74
C HIS A 655 -7.76 28.40 14.93
N GLU A 656 -8.85 27.89 15.51
CA GLU A 656 -9.67 26.83 14.90
C GLU A 656 -10.30 27.23 13.56
N ALA A 657 -10.52 28.53 13.32
CA ALA A 657 -11.08 29.05 12.08
C ALA A 657 -10.27 28.68 10.82
N VAL A 658 -9.00 28.27 10.97
CA VAL A 658 -8.20 27.76 9.86
C VAL A 658 -8.72 26.42 9.33
N ILE A 659 -9.40 25.61 10.15
CA ILE A 659 -9.94 24.30 9.78
C ILE A 659 -11.01 24.41 8.68
N PRO A 660 -12.15 25.10 8.90
CA PRO A 660 -13.17 25.26 7.87
C PRO A 660 -12.66 26.06 6.66
N ALA A 661 -11.73 27.00 6.85
CA ALA A 661 -11.08 27.70 5.75
C ALA A 661 -10.23 26.77 4.87
N SER A 662 -9.49 25.81 5.46
CA SER A 662 -8.67 24.84 4.74
C SER A 662 -9.51 23.82 3.98
N ILE A 663 -10.62 23.36 4.56
CA ILE A 663 -11.59 22.51 3.87
C ILE A 663 -12.20 23.26 2.68
N SER A 664 -12.63 24.51 2.88
CA SER A 664 -13.19 25.35 1.81
C SER A 664 -12.16 25.61 0.72
N LEU A 665 -10.89 25.83 1.08
CA LEU A 665 -9.79 26.00 0.13
C LEU A 665 -9.56 24.73 -0.69
N GLY A 666 -9.51 23.56 -0.04
CA GLY A 666 -9.39 22.27 -0.70
C GLY A 666 -10.51 22.04 -1.71
N MET A 667 -11.75 22.34 -1.32
CA MET A 667 -12.92 22.29 -2.21
C MET A 667 -12.78 23.28 -3.37
N ILE A 668 -12.44 24.55 -3.13
CA ILE A 668 -12.27 25.54 -4.20
C ILE A 668 -11.17 25.15 -5.17
N LYS A 669 -10.03 24.65 -4.68
CA LYS A 669 -8.94 24.16 -5.54
C LYS A 669 -9.35 22.94 -6.35
N LEU A 670 -10.10 22.01 -5.76
CA LEU A 670 -10.71 20.89 -6.46
C LEU A 670 -11.65 21.37 -7.58
N ARG A 671 -12.48 22.40 -7.32
CA ARG A 671 -13.34 23.03 -8.32
C ARG A 671 -12.53 23.77 -9.39
N ARG A 672 -11.44 24.47 -9.05
CA ARG A 672 -10.56 25.12 -10.05
C ARG A 672 -9.89 24.09 -10.95
N ALA A 673 -9.40 22.99 -10.37
CA ALA A 673 -8.76 21.91 -11.10
C ALA A 673 -9.67 21.38 -12.21
N SER A 674 -10.98 21.32 -11.98
CA SER A 674 -11.95 20.88 -12.98
C SER A 674 -12.01 21.72 -14.26
N THR A 675 -11.70 23.02 -14.15
CA THR A 675 -11.82 23.99 -15.26
C THR A 675 -10.50 24.16 -16.01
N THR A 676 -9.47 23.40 -15.62
CA THR A 676 -8.12 23.46 -16.18
C THR A 676 -7.70 22.07 -16.67
N THR A 677 -6.61 21.97 -17.42
CA THR A 677 -6.09 20.69 -17.95
C THR A 677 -4.58 20.59 -17.80
N GLY A 678 -4.04 19.37 -17.84
CA GLY A 678 -2.59 19.12 -17.84
C GLY A 678 -1.92 19.45 -16.51
N ASP A 679 -0.67 19.95 -16.56
CA ASP A 679 0.15 20.17 -15.36
C ASP A 679 -0.47 21.16 -14.37
N THR A 680 -1.19 22.18 -14.87
CA THR A 680 -1.87 23.17 -14.00
C THR A 680 -2.98 22.52 -13.19
N GLN A 681 -3.76 21.63 -13.81
CA GLN A 681 -4.82 20.88 -13.13
C GLN A 681 -4.24 19.93 -12.08
N ARG A 682 -3.19 19.19 -12.43
CA ARG A 682 -2.49 18.32 -11.49
C ARG A 682 -1.97 19.11 -10.29
N ALA A 683 -1.32 20.25 -10.54
CA ALA A 683 -0.85 21.13 -9.46
C ALA A 683 -1.98 21.63 -8.56
N LEU A 684 -3.16 21.94 -9.12
CA LEU A 684 -4.33 22.34 -8.32
C LEU A 684 -4.88 21.18 -7.49
N LEU A 685 -4.92 19.96 -8.02
CA LEU A 685 -5.32 18.77 -7.26
C LEU A 685 -4.34 18.47 -6.12
N GLU A 686 -3.03 18.57 -6.37
CA GLU A 686 -2.00 18.40 -5.34
C GLU A 686 -2.05 19.52 -4.29
N GLN A 687 -2.42 20.75 -4.67
CA GLN A 687 -2.66 21.82 -3.70
C GLN A 687 -3.96 21.61 -2.91
N ALA A 688 -5.01 21.06 -3.54
CA ALA A 688 -6.24 20.69 -2.85
C ALA A 688 -5.99 19.59 -1.81
N GLU A 689 -5.24 18.55 -2.19
CA GLU A 689 -4.77 17.50 -1.27
C GLU A 689 -4.02 18.11 -0.09
N ARG A 690 -3.04 18.98 -0.35
CA ARG A 690 -2.29 19.67 0.72
C ARG A 690 -3.20 20.47 1.65
N ALA A 691 -4.18 21.19 1.12
CA ALA A 691 -5.13 21.96 1.93
C ALA A 691 -5.98 21.06 2.85
N PHE A 692 -6.42 19.89 2.37
CA PHE A 692 -7.08 18.90 3.23
C PHE A 692 -6.09 18.36 4.27
N LEU A 693 -4.97 17.78 3.83
CA LEU A 693 -4.05 17.04 4.72
C LEU A 693 -3.38 17.90 5.80
N ALA A 694 -3.21 19.21 5.57
CA ALA A 694 -2.58 20.14 6.50
C ALA A 694 -3.19 20.13 7.92
N LEU A 695 -4.47 19.75 8.04
CA LEU A 695 -5.24 19.73 9.29
C LEU A 695 -5.96 18.38 9.51
N ARG A 696 -5.45 17.29 8.93
CA ARG A 696 -6.10 15.96 8.98
C ARG A 696 -6.53 15.53 10.38
N GLY A 697 -5.73 15.81 11.41
CA GLY A 697 -6.03 15.38 12.78
C GLY A 697 -7.36 15.91 13.33
N GLU A 698 -7.71 17.15 12.98
CA GLU A 698 -8.89 17.85 13.47
C GLU A 698 -10.01 17.90 12.43
N ALA A 699 -9.65 17.94 11.14
CA ALA A 699 -10.60 17.93 10.04
C ALA A 699 -11.19 16.55 9.74
N ALA A 700 -10.56 15.44 10.17
CA ALA A 700 -11.10 14.08 9.97
C ALA A 700 -12.43 13.80 10.70
N GLY A 701 -12.90 14.70 11.57
CA GLY A 701 -14.26 14.64 12.08
C GLY A 701 -15.31 15.06 11.04
N ASP A 702 -14.93 15.95 10.11
CA ASP A 702 -15.83 16.62 9.18
C ASP A 702 -16.12 15.74 7.94
N PRO A 703 -17.39 15.42 7.64
CA PRO A 703 -17.73 14.68 6.44
C PRO A 703 -17.31 15.35 5.12
N LEU A 704 -17.28 16.68 5.05
CA LEU A 704 -16.88 17.41 3.84
C LEU A 704 -15.39 17.26 3.53
N TYR A 705 -14.56 17.13 4.56
CA TYR A 705 -13.14 16.81 4.42
C TYR A 705 -12.96 15.48 3.66
N HIS A 706 -13.63 14.42 4.11
CA HIS A 706 -13.53 13.10 3.49
C HIS A 706 -14.16 13.05 2.09
N LEU A 707 -15.27 13.74 1.90
CA LEU A 707 -15.94 13.82 0.59
C LEU A 707 -15.03 14.49 -0.45
N GLY A 708 -14.42 15.62 -0.09
CA GLY A 708 -13.51 16.36 -0.96
C GLY A 708 -12.21 15.60 -1.21
N LEU A 709 -11.58 15.07 -0.16
CA LEU A 709 -10.34 14.30 -0.29
C LEU A 709 -10.53 13.02 -1.10
N GLY A 710 -11.66 12.33 -0.91
CA GLY A 710 -12.02 11.16 -1.70
C GLY A 710 -12.09 11.46 -3.21
N GLN A 711 -12.70 12.59 -3.59
CA GLN A 711 -12.74 13.06 -4.98
C GLN A 711 -11.36 13.45 -5.51
N VAL A 712 -10.54 14.15 -4.71
CA VAL A 712 -9.16 14.50 -5.07
C VAL A 712 -8.34 13.24 -5.37
N TYR A 713 -8.40 12.23 -4.50
CA TYR A 713 -7.68 10.98 -4.70
C TYR A 713 -8.10 10.24 -5.96
N HIS A 714 -9.40 10.12 -6.25
CA HIS A 714 -9.87 9.53 -7.50
C HIS A 714 -9.32 10.29 -8.73
N ARG A 715 -9.34 11.62 -8.71
CA ARG A 715 -8.83 12.47 -9.80
C ARG A 715 -7.30 12.46 -9.93
N LEU A 716 -6.57 12.13 -8.85
CA LEU A 716 -5.12 11.90 -8.85
C LEU A 716 -4.74 10.45 -9.24
N GLY A 717 -5.71 9.59 -9.57
CA GLY A 717 -5.46 8.18 -9.91
C GLY A 717 -5.25 7.27 -8.70
N ARG A 718 -5.54 7.73 -7.48
CA ARG A 718 -5.46 6.99 -6.21
C ARG A 718 -6.84 6.48 -5.79
N ALA A 719 -7.50 5.72 -6.67
CA ALA A 719 -8.89 5.28 -6.49
C ALA A 719 -9.13 4.51 -5.18
N ALA A 720 -8.18 3.66 -4.75
CA ALA A 720 -8.30 2.89 -3.51
C ALA A 720 -8.33 3.81 -2.27
N ASP A 721 -7.47 4.83 -2.23
CA ASP A 721 -7.48 5.83 -1.16
C ASP A 721 -8.78 6.64 -1.20
N GLY A 722 -9.23 7.00 -2.40
CA GLY A 722 -10.49 7.73 -2.60
C GLY A 722 -11.71 6.96 -2.10
N ASP A 723 -11.78 5.67 -2.43
CA ASP A 723 -12.83 4.77 -1.96
C ASP A 723 -12.79 4.60 -0.43
N ALA A 724 -11.60 4.49 0.17
CA ALA A 724 -11.48 4.38 1.62
C ALA A 724 -12.08 5.59 2.36
N GLU A 725 -11.84 6.80 1.85
CA GLU A 725 -12.43 8.03 2.42
C GLU A 725 -13.97 8.05 2.26
N LEU A 726 -14.49 7.68 1.09
CA LEU A 726 -15.93 7.71 0.80
C LEU A 726 -16.70 6.58 1.51
N GLU A 727 -16.15 5.37 1.56
CA GLU A 727 -16.74 4.23 2.28
C GLU A 727 -16.74 4.46 3.80
N GLY A 728 -15.73 5.13 4.34
CA GLY A 728 -15.72 5.57 5.74
C GLY A 728 -16.92 6.45 6.10
N LEU A 729 -17.39 7.28 5.16
CA LEU A 729 -18.62 8.07 5.35
C LEU A 729 -19.88 7.20 5.31
N LEU A 730 -19.93 6.18 4.45
CA LEU A 730 -21.07 5.24 4.38
C LEU A 730 -21.22 4.42 5.67
N GLN A 731 -20.11 4.09 6.34
CA GLN A 731 -20.11 3.37 7.62
C GLN A 731 -20.81 4.13 8.75
N LYS A 732 -20.91 5.47 8.65
CA LYS A 732 -21.67 6.29 9.61
C LYS A 732 -23.19 6.03 9.55
N LYS A 733 -23.69 5.36 8.50
CA LYS A 733 -25.11 5.07 8.26
C LYS A 733 -26.03 6.30 8.31
N ASP A 734 -25.48 7.46 7.97
CA ASP A 734 -26.27 8.68 7.81
C ASP A 734 -26.83 8.74 6.38
N PRO A 735 -28.17 8.83 6.20
CA PRO A 735 -28.78 8.80 4.87
C PRO A 735 -28.44 10.03 4.03
N THR A 736 -28.27 11.20 4.66
CA THR A 736 -27.90 12.45 3.95
C THR A 736 -26.46 12.37 3.44
N LEU A 737 -25.53 11.89 4.26
CA LEU A 737 -24.15 11.65 3.85
C LEU A 737 -24.07 10.56 2.77
N SER A 738 -24.84 9.49 2.91
CA SER A 738 -24.88 8.41 1.89
C SER A 738 -25.33 8.93 0.53
N ILE A 739 -26.36 9.78 0.48
CA ILE A 739 -26.79 10.44 -0.75
C ILE A 739 -25.69 11.35 -1.33
N ARG A 740 -24.93 12.07 -0.48
CA ARG A 740 -23.79 12.89 -0.93
C ARG A 740 -22.66 12.05 -1.51
N VAL A 741 -22.33 10.93 -0.87
CA VAL A 741 -21.34 9.96 -1.39
C VAL A 741 -21.80 9.39 -2.73
N ALA A 742 -23.10 9.06 -2.87
CA ALA A 742 -23.63 8.60 -4.15
C ALA A 742 -23.48 9.67 -5.25
N ASN A 743 -23.75 10.94 -4.96
CA ASN A 743 -23.50 12.02 -5.92
C ASN A 743 -22.00 12.14 -6.27
N ALA A 744 -21.10 12.04 -5.30
CA ALA A 744 -19.66 12.05 -5.56
C ALA A 744 -19.24 10.88 -6.48
N TYR A 745 -19.73 9.66 -6.22
CA TYR A 745 -19.51 8.53 -7.11
C TYR A 745 -20.05 8.78 -8.51
N ARG A 746 -21.25 9.35 -8.64
CA ARG A 746 -21.84 9.70 -9.94
C ARG A 746 -20.97 10.71 -10.71
N GLU A 747 -20.48 11.76 -10.05
CA GLU A 747 -19.59 12.78 -10.64
C GLU A 747 -18.22 12.21 -11.04
N LEU A 748 -17.72 11.20 -10.32
CA LEU A 748 -16.48 10.50 -10.66
C LEU A 748 -16.65 9.47 -11.79
N GLY A 749 -17.89 9.28 -12.30
CA GLY A 749 -18.21 8.26 -13.30
C GLY A 749 -18.43 6.85 -12.73
N LEU A 750 -18.51 6.71 -11.41
CA LEU A 750 -18.74 5.46 -10.67
C LEU A 750 -20.25 5.24 -10.42
N GLU A 751 -21.06 5.36 -11.49
CA GLU A 751 -22.52 5.35 -11.42
C GLU A 751 -23.14 4.14 -10.69
N PRO A 752 -22.61 2.91 -10.79
CA PRO A 752 -23.23 1.79 -10.08
C PRO A 752 -22.92 1.74 -8.59
N LYS A 753 -21.75 2.24 -8.14
CA LYS A 753 -21.54 2.51 -6.72
C LYS A 753 -22.57 3.53 -6.22
N ALA A 754 -22.79 4.60 -7.00
CA ALA A 754 -23.83 5.58 -6.69
C ALA A 754 -25.22 4.94 -6.61
N ARG A 755 -25.58 4.09 -7.58
CA ARG A 755 -26.83 3.32 -7.62
C ARG A 755 -27.02 2.46 -6.38
N GLN A 756 -26.01 1.65 -6.05
CA GLN A 756 -26.05 0.74 -4.91
C GLN A 756 -26.32 1.50 -3.61
N VAL A 757 -25.63 2.64 -3.42
CA VAL A 757 -25.79 3.48 -2.23
C VAL A 757 -27.20 4.07 -2.15
N VAL A 758 -27.74 4.66 -3.23
CA VAL A 758 -29.10 5.25 -3.17
C VAL A 758 -30.21 4.22 -3.07
N GLU A 759 -30.06 3.06 -3.70
CA GLU A 759 -31.01 1.96 -3.55
C GLU A 759 -31.00 1.43 -2.11
N ALA A 760 -29.83 1.31 -1.47
CA ALA A 760 -29.73 0.93 -0.07
C ALA A 760 -30.44 1.95 0.85
N VAL A 761 -30.22 3.26 0.64
CA VAL A 761 -30.92 4.32 1.39
C VAL A 761 -32.44 4.25 1.18
N TYR A 762 -32.91 4.02 -0.05
CA TYR A 762 -34.34 3.92 -0.34
C TYR A 762 -35.00 2.67 0.27
N ASN A 763 -34.30 1.53 0.25
CA ASN A 763 -34.82 0.25 0.72
C ASN A 763 -34.77 0.10 2.25
N ASP A 764 -33.98 0.92 2.94
CA ASP A 764 -33.98 0.97 4.40
C ASP A 764 -35.26 1.64 4.92
N THR A 765 -36.15 0.84 5.49
CA THR A 765 -37.44 1.30 6.03
C THR A 765 -37.31 2.12 7.31
N SER A 766 -36.13 2.16 7.93
CA SER A 766 -35.85 3.03 9.08
C SER A 766 -35.52 4.47 8.69
N VAL A 767 -35.21 4.73 7.42
CA VAL A 767 -34.90 6.07 6.91
C VAL A 767 -36.18 6.88 6.69
N GLU A 768 -36.14 8.16 7.06
CA GLU A 768 -37.23 9.12 6.88
C GLU A 768 -37.68 9.22 5.42
N GLN A 769 -39.00 9.32 5.21
CA GLN A 769 -39.59 9.29 3.87
C GLN A 769 -39.03 10.37 2.93
N ASP A 770 -38.78 11.59 3.42
CA ASP A 770 -38.21 12.67 2.62
C ASP A 770 -36.83 12.32 2.07
N LYS A 771 -35.99 11.65 2.87
CA LYS A 771 -34.65 11.20 2.43
C LYS A 771 -34.76 10.06 1.42
N ARG A 772 -35.72 9.14 1.61
CA ARG A 772 -36.03 8.09 0.64
C ARG A 772 -36.51 8.68 -0.69
N TYR A 773 -37.33 9.73 -0.67
CA TYR A 773 -37.74 10.45 -1.88
C TYR A 773 -36.55 11.09 -2.62
N VAL A 774 -35.61 11.70 -1.90
CA VAL A 774 -34.37 12.23 -2.51
C VAL A 774 -33.54 11.09 -3.12
N ALA A 775 -33.39 9.97 -2.42
CA ALA A 775 -32.67 8.80 -2.93
C ALA A 775 -33.33 8.23 -4.20
N ALA A 776 -34.66 8.10 -4.23
CA ALA A 776 -35.41 7.67 -5.42
C ALA A 776 -35.25 8.64 -6.60
N SER A 777 -35.28 9.95 -6.35
CA SER A 777 -35.06 10.98 -7.36
C SER A 777 -33.64 10.91 -7.95
N LEU A 778 -32.63 10.75 -7.10
CA LEU A 778 -31.25 10.57 -7.55
C LEU A 778 -31.10 9.24 -8.31
N ARG A 779 -31.76 8.17 -7.87
CA ARG A 779 -31.75 6.89 -8.56
C ARG A 779 -32.39 6.95 -9.94
N ALA A 780 -33.45 7.74 -10.11
CA ALA A 780 -34.03 8.02 -11.41
C ALA A 780 -33.04 8.73 -12.35
N ASN A 781 -32.17 9.61 -11.83
CA ASN A 781 -31.13 10.26 -12.62
C ASN A 781 -30.00 9.34 -13.10
N ILE A 782 -29.87 8.12 -12.54
CA ILE A 782 -28.85 7.10 -12.86
C ILE A 782 -29.52 5.89 -13.58
N SER A 783 -30.69 6.11 -14.18
CA SER A 783 -31.43 5.10 -14.93
C SER A 783 -30.87 4.94 -16.33
N THR A 784 -30.94 3.72 -16.86
CA THR A 784 -30.47 3.37 -18.21
C THR A 784 -31.61 3.22 -19.23
N SER A 785 -32.87 3.33 -18.79
CA SER A 785 -34.06 3.33 -19.65
C SER A 785 -35.12 4.28 -19.11
N PHE A 786 -35.98 4.80 -19.97
CA PHE A 786 -37.07 5.69 -19.54
C PHE A 786 -38.13 4.95 -18.71
N GLU A 787 -38.25 3.63 -18.81
CA GLU A 787 -39.15 2.84 -17.97
C GLU A 787 -38.60 2.64 -16.54
N ASP A 788 -37.29 2.36 -16.39
CA ASP A 788 -36.65 2.37 -15.06
C ASP A 788 -36.71 3.77 -14.45
N ARG A 789 -36.48 4.82 -15.26
CA ARG A 789 -36.66 6.22 -14.83
C ARG A 789 -38.08 6.47 -14.32
N ALA A 790 -39.10 6.06 -15.09
CA ALA A 790 -40.50 6.22 -14.73
C ALA A 790 -40.84 5.54 -13.40
N LYS A 791 -40.35 4.31 -13.21
CA LYS A 791 -40.51 3.55 -11.97
C LYS A 791 -39.97 4.34 -10.78
N TRP A 792 -38.72 4.78 -10.83
CA TRP A 792 -38.08 5.48 -9.71
C TRP A 792 -38.65 6.88 -9.46
N LEU A 793 -39.06 7.61 -10.51
CA LEU A 793 -39.81 8.87 -10.36
C LEU A 793 -41.17 8.64 -9.68
N GLY A 794 -41.85 7.53 -9.96
CA GLY A 794 -43.08 7.14 -9.26
C GLY A 794 -42.89 6.79 -7.79
N LEU A 795 -41.65 6.48 -7.37
CA LEU A 795 -41.26 6.25 -5.98
C LEU A 795 -40.73 7.51 -5.28
N ALA A 796 -40.51 8.60 -6.02
CA ALA A 796 -40.08 9.89 -5.50
C ALA A 796 -41.27 10.70 -4.93
N ASP A 797 -41.01 11.93 -4.46
CA ASP A 797 -42.07 12.80 -3.93
C ASP A 797 -43.08 13.18 -5.03
N PRO A 798 -44.35 12.75 -4.94
CA PRO A 798 -45.36 13.04 -5.96
C PRO A 798 -45.77 14.52 -6.02
N ASN A 799 -45.48 15.29 -4.98
CA ASN A 799 -45.80 16.72 -4.94
C ASN A 799 -44.69 17.60 -5.53
N SER A 800 -43.49 17.05 -5.70
CA SER A 800 -42.33 17.75 -6.23
C SER A 800 -42.59 18.26 -7.67
N PRO A 801 -42.52 19.59 -7.91
CA PRO A 801 -42.60 20.14 -9.26
C PRO A 801 -41.50 19.60 -10.18
N TYR A 802 -40.31 19.31 -9.62
CA TYR A 802 -39.21 18.68 -10.34
C TYR A 802 -39.58 17.29 -10.84
N VAL A 803 -40.16 16.43 -9.99
CA VAL A 803 -40.58 15.07 -10.38
C VAL A 803 -41.64 15.12 -11.49
N LYS A 804 -42.60 16.07 -11.39
CA LYS A 804 -43.62 16.28 -12.43
C LYS A 804 -43.01 16.69 -13.78
N ALA A 805 -42.02 17.58 -13.77
CA ALA A 805 -41.30 17.96 -14.98
C ALA A 805 -40.54 16.76 -15.59
N GLN A 806 -39.87 15.96 -14.76
CA GLN A 806 -39.14 14.77 -15.20
C GLN A 806 -40.07 13.66 -15.77
N LEU A 807 -41.32 13.58 -15.30
CA LEU A 807 -42.31 12.69 -15.90
C LEU A 807 -42.77 13.15 -17.29
N LEU A 808 -42.69 14.45 -17.61
CA LEU A 808 -42.89 14.95 -18.98
C LEU A 808 -41.79 14.45 -19.91
N GLN A 809 -40.55 14.38 -19.45
CA GLN A 809 -39.43 13.80 -20.21
C GLN A 809 -39.72 12.35 -20.61
N VAL A 810 -40.15 11.53 -19.63
CA VAL A 810 -40.53 10.12 -19.85
C VAL A 810 -41.69 10.03 -20.84
N LYS A 811 -42.70 10.89 -20.68
CA LYS A 811 -43.85 10.96 -21.60
C LYS A 811 -43.41 11.30 -23.02
N GLY A 812 -42.52 12.28 -23.17
CA GLY A 812 -41.96 12.70 -24.45
C GLY A 812 -41.19 11.56 -25.14
N ALA A 813 -40.27 10.91 -24.42
CA ALA A 813 -39.50 9.77 -24.92
C ALA A 813 -40.41 8.61 -25.35
N ARG A 814 -41.45 8.29 -24.56
CA ARG A 814 -42.44 7.27 -24.92
C ARG A 814 -43.26 7.66 -26.15
N ALA A 815 -43.63 8.93 -26.29
CA ALA A 815 -44.33 9.40 -27.47
C ALA A 815 -43.46 9.35 -28.74
N VAL A 816 -42.16 9.66 -28.63
CA VAL A 816 -41.20 9.47 -29.75
C VAL A 816 -41.15 8.01 -30.19
N SER A 817 -41.00 7.06 -29.26
CA SER A 817 -40.91 5.62 -29.59
C SER A 817 -42.20 5.04 -30.18
N GLN A 818 -43.34 5.71 -29.97
CA GLN A 818 -44.63 5.36 -30.56
C GLN A 818 -44.92 6.11 -31.88
N GLY A 819 -44.03 7.00 -32.33
CA GLY A 819 -44.26 7.84 -33.51
C GLY A 819 -45.25 8.99 -33.29
N ASN A 820 -45.65 9.28 -32.04
CA ASN A 820 -46.57 10.35 -31.67
C ASN A 820 -45.84 11.69 -31.49
N LEU A 821 -45.23 12.18 -32.57
CA LEU A 821 -44.26 13.28 -32.54
C LEU A 821 -44.82 14.62 -32.04
N ALA A 822 -46.07 14.93 -32.37
CA ALA A 822 -46.71 16.16 -31.91
C ALA A 822 -46.98 16.14 -30.39
N GLU A 823 -47.25 14.96 -29.82
CA GLU A 823 -47.38 14.81 -28.38
C GLU A 823 -46.00 14.87 -27.70
N ALA A 824 -44.99 14.27 -28.33
CA ALA A 824 -43.61 14.34 -27.85
C ALA A 824 -43.09 15.78 -27.77
N ASP A 825 -43.20 16.58 -28.85
CA ASP A 825 -42.77 17.98 -28.85
C ASP A 825 -43.52 18.80 -27.79
N ARG A 826 -44.83 18.57 -27.61
CA ARG A 826 -45.60 19.27 -26.57
C ARG A 826 -45.10 18.93 -25.16
N ALA A 827 -44.84 17.66 -24.87
CA ALA A 827 -44.35 17.23 -23.56
C ALA A 827 -42.96 17.83 -23.26
N PHE A 828 -42.04 17.75 -24.23
CA PHE A 828 -40.70 18.34 -24.08
C PHE A 828 -40.72 19.87 -24.05
N ALA A 829 -41.63 20.54 -24.76
CA ALA A 829 -41.79 21.99 -24.70
C ALA A 829 -42.28 22.46 -23.32
N GLU A 830 -43.22 21.71 -22.71
CA GLU A 830 -43.70 21.99 -21.36
C GLU A 830 -42.60 21.77 -20.31
N GLU A 831 -41.80 20.70 -20.46
CA GLU A 831 -40.62 20.46 -19.62
C GLU A 831 -39.57 21.56 -19.75
N ALA A 832 -39.22 21.95 -20.98
CA ALA A 832 -38.24 23.01 -21.24
C ALA A 832 -38.70 24.34 -20.60
N ALA A 833 -39.96 24.72 -20.79
CA ALA A 833 -40.51 25.95 -20.22
C ALA A 833 -40.55 25.96 -18.68
N PHE A 834 -40.66 24.79 -18.05
CA PHE A 834 -40.55 24.68 -16.60
C PHE A 834 -39.13 25.02 -16.12
N HIS A 835 -38.11 24.40 -16.72
CA HIS A 835 -36.71 24.55 -16.30
C HIS A 835 -36.06 25.87 -16.75
N GLU A 836 -36.48 26.47 -17.88
CA GLU A 836 -35.95 27.74 -18.37
C GLU A 836 -36.14 28.92 -17.40
N LYS A 837 -37.12 28.83 -16.49
CA LYS A 837 -37.38 29.87 -15.48
C LYS A 837 -36.18 30.14 -14.59
N ASP A 838 -35.42 29.10 -14.25
CA ASP A 838 -34.29 29.17 -13.34
C ASP A 838 -32.94 28.88 -14.01
N ALA A 839 -32.93 28.50 -15.29
CA ALA A 839 -31.73 28.13 -16.05
C ALA A 839 -30.62 29.20 -16.09
N ALA A 840 -30.95 30.48 -15.89
CA ALA A 840 -29.94 31.55 -15.84
C ALA A 840 -29.10 31.55 -14.55
N ARG A 841 -29.55 30.87 -13.50
CA ARG A 841 -28.94 30.87 -12.15
C ARG A 841 -28.76 29.49 -11.53
N ASP A 842 -29.34 28.45 -12.12
CA ASP A 842 -29.28 27.07 -11.64
C ASP A 842 -28.80 26.12 -12.75
N ALA A 843 -27.65 25.47 -12.53
CA ALA A 843 -27.01 24.61 -13.52
C ALA A 843 -27.86 23.37 -13.85
N SER A 844 -28.52 22.79 -12.84
CA SER A 844 -29.42 21.64 -13.01
C SER A 844 -30.62 22.00 -13.90
N SER A 845 -31.23 23.16 -13.70
CA SER A 845 -32.33 23.65 -14.54
C SER A 845 -31.85 23.97 -15.95
N ALA A 846 -30.68 24.59 -16.13
CA ALA A 846 -30.11 24.81 -17.45
C ALA A 846 -29.85 23.50 -18.22
N ASN A 847 -29.32 22.49 -17.52
CA ASN A 847 -29.11 21.15 -18.06
C ASN A 847 -30.43 20.47 -18.45
N ASN A 848 -31.43 20.48 -17.56
CA ASN A 848 -32.69 19.80 -17.83
C ASN A 848 -33.49 20.50 -18.93
N ALA A 849 -33.46 21.84 -19.01
CA ALA A 849 -34.01 22.57 -20.14
C ALA A 849 -33.31 22.16 -21.46
N ALA A 850 -31.99 21.99 -21.43
CA ALA A 850 -31.25 21.55 -22.61
C ALA A 850 -31.59 20.11 -23.03
N ILE A 851 -31.72 19.18 -22.10
CA ILE A 851 -32.17 17.80 -22.37
C ILE A 851 -33.56 17.81 -22.99
N ALA A 852 -34.49 18.62 -22.46
CA ALA A 852 -35.81 18.79 -23.02
C ALA A 852 -35.76 19.33 -24.46
N HIS A 853 -34.91 20.34 -24.74
CA HIS A 853 -34.69 20.82 -26.11
C HIS A 853 -34.09 19.76 -27.04
N ALA A 854 -33.18 18.91 -26.57
CA ALA A 854 -32.71 17.77 -27.37
C ALA A 854 -33.86 16.79 -27.69
N GLY A 855 -34.77 16.54 -26.74
CA GLY A 855 -36.01 15.80 -26.97
C GLY A 855 -36.93 16.45 -28.01
N ARG A 856 -37.06 17.78 -27.99
CA ARG A 856 -37.80 18.52 -29.03
C ARG A 856 -37.19 18.37 -30.41
N TYR A 857 -35.85 18.34 -30.51
CA TYR A 857 -35.19 18.02 -31.77
C TYR A 857 -35.57 16.62 -32.26
N GLN A 858 -35.56 15.58 -31.40
CA GLN A 858 -35.98 14.23 -31.80
C GLN A 858 -37.43 14.20 -32.32
N ALA A 859 -38.33 14.97 -31.69
CA ALA A 859 -39.72 15.06 -32.12
C ALA A 859 -39.90 15.79 -33.46
N THR A 860 -39.13 16.84 -33.72
CA THR A 860 -39.41 17.81 -34.81
C THR A 860 -38.41 17.81 -35.97
N GLY A 861 -37.17 17.37 -35.73
CA GLY A 861 -36.02 17.55 -36.63
C GLY A 861 -35.50 18.98 -36.72
N ASP A 862 -36.05 19.94 -35.96
CA ASP A 862 -35.63 21.33 -36.04
C ASP A 862 -34.33 21.55 -35.27
N VAL A 863 -33.23 21.75 -36.01
CA VAL A 863 -31.89 21.97 -35.46
C VAL A 863 -31.82 23.20 -34.53
N ALA A 864 -32.79 24.13 -34.60
CA ALA A 864 -32.89 25.23 -33.65
C ALA A 864 -33.05 24.73 -32.20
N HIS A 865 -33.73 23.61 -31.99
CA HIS A 865 -33.84 22.99 -30.66
C HIS A 865 -32.51 22.41 -30.20
N LEU A 866 -31.76 21.73 -31.07
CA LEU A 866 -30.43 21.23 -30.71
C LEU A 866 -29.45 22.38 -30.40
N ARG A 867 -29.52 23.50 -31.12
CA ARG A 867 -28.75 24.71 -30.78
C ARG A 867 -29.17 25.31 -29.44
N ALA A 868 -30.46 25.28 -29.10
CA ALA A 868 -30.94 25.70 -27.80
C ALA A 868 -30.44 24.76 -26.68
N ALA A 869 -30.36 23.45 -26.94
CA ALA A 869 -29.76 22.48 -26.02
C ALA A 869 -28.27 22.80 -25.77
N VAL A 870 -27.47 23.02 -26.81
CA VAL A 870 -26.06 23.43 -26.68
C VAL A 870 -25.92 24.71 -25.85
N LYS A 871 -26.74 25.74 -26.11
CA LYS A 871 -26.71 26.99 -25.35
C LYS A 871 -27.08 26.80 -23.87
N GLY A 872 -28.06 25.95 -23.59
CA GLY A 872 -28.45 25.60 -22.22
C GLY A 872 -27.32 24.89 -21.49
N LEU A 873 -26.65 23.93 -22.13
CA LEU A 873 -25.51 23.20 -21.58
C LEU A 873 -24.27 24.09 -21.39
N GLU A 874 -23.99 25.01 -22.30
CA GLU A 874 -22.96 26.05 -22.09
C GLU A 874 -23.27 26.93 -20.88
N THR A 875 -24.56 27.20 -20.63
CA THR A 875 -24.98 27.95 -19.43
C THR A 875 -24.78 27.11 -18.18
N ALA A 876 -25.16 25.83 -18.22
CA ALA A 876 -24.95 24.88 -17.12
C ALA A 876 -23.45 24.76 -16.77
N VAL A 877 -22.59 24.51 -17.75
CA VAL A 877 -21.13 24.42 -17.57
C VAL A 877 -20.50 25.74 -17.11
N ARG A 878 -21.08 26.89 -17.45
CA ARG A 878 -20.61 28.18 -16.93
C ARG A 878 -20.94 28.37 -15.44
N LEU A 879 -22.09 27.84 -15.00
CA LEU A 879 -22.53 27.90 -13.61
C LEU A 879 -21.80 26.85 -12.76
N GLU A 880 -21.53 25.67 -13.31
CA GLU A 880 -20.93 24.51 -12.64
C GLU A 880 -19.96 23.80 -13.60
N GLY A 881 -18.82 24.44 -13.87
CA GLY A 881 -17.79 23.94 -14.79
C GLY A 881 -17.04 22.70 -14.29
N ASP A 882 -17.31 22.31 -13.05
CA ASP A 882 -16.73 21.21 -12.31
C ASP A 882 -17.50 19.90 -12.36
N SER A 883 -18.67 19.88 -13.01
CA SER A 883 -19.45 18.66 -13.20
C SER A 883 -19.04 17.93 -14.47
N ALA A 884 -18.55 16.68 -14.31
CA ALA A 884 -18.23 15.81 -15.42
C ALA A 884 -19.49 15.43 -16.23
N ILE A 885 -20.64 15.42 -15.56
CA ILE A 885 -21.94 15.10 -16.17
C ILE A 885 -22.32 16.18 -17.17
N LEU A 886 -22.23 17.46 -16.76
CA LEU A 886 -22.57 18.59 -17.62
C LEU A 886 -21.63 18.70 -18.83
N LEU A 887 -20.34 18.46 -18.63
CA LEU A 887 -19.35 18.44 -19.71
C LEU A 887 -19.61 17.31 -20.71
N GLY A 888 -19.99 16.12 -20.22
CA GLY A 888 -20.37 15.00 -21.07
C GLY A 888 -21.60 15.29 -21.93
N HIS A 889 -22.67 15.82 -21.32
CA HIS A 889 -23.86 16.22 -22.07
C HIS A 889 -23.55 17.31 -23.10
N LEU A 890 -22.71 18.30 -22.74
CA LEU A 890 -22.27 19.33 -23.68
C LEU A 890 -21.46 18.74 -24.84
N ALA A 891 -20.54 17.81 -24.56
CA ALA A 891 -19.76 17.14 -25.59
C ALA A 891 -20.66 16.36 -26.55
N ASP A 892 -21.63 15.59 -26.04
CA ASP A 892 -22.57 14.81 -26.85
C ASP A 892 -23.44 15.73 -27.73
N ALA A 893 -23.98 16.81 -27.18
CA ALA A 893 -24.81 17.75 -27.94
C ALA A 893 -24.01 18.52 -29.01
N LEU A 894 -22.76 18.89 -28.71
CA LEU A 894 -21.86 19.55 -29.66
C LEU A 894 -21.46 18.62 -30.81
N ASP A 895 -21.13 17.37 -30.49
CA ASP A 895 -20.77 16.36 -31.49
C ASP A 895 -21.95 16.07 -32.42
N HIS A 896 -23.14 15.83 -31.85
CA HIS A 896 -24.38 15.64 -32.62
C HIS A 896 -24.66 16.82 -33.55
N LEU A 897 -24.53 18.05 -33.04
CA LEU A 897 -24.73 19.26 -33.85
C LEU A 897 -23.67 19.40 -34.96
N ALA A 898 -22.41 19.06 -34.68
CA ALA A 898 -21.33 19.12 -35.66
C ALA A 898 -21.58 18.15 -36.82
N ILE A 899 -21.89 16.89 -36.51
CA ILE A 899 -22.18 15.85 -37.50
C ILE A 899 -23.39 16.23 -38.35
N LEU A 900 -24.49 16.65 -37.72
CA LEU A 900 -25.68 17.07 -38.46
C LEU A 900 -25.38 18.26 -39.38
N THR A 901 -24.62 19.26 -38.90
CA THR A 901 -24.24 20.42 -39.71
C THR A 901 -23.43 20.02 -40.94
N VAL A 902 -22.57 19.01 -40.81
CA VAL A 902 -21.81 18.45 -41.93
C VAL A 902 -22.73 17.66 -42.88
N LEU A 903 -23.59 16.77 -42.36
CA LEU A 903 -24.50 15.95 -43.16
C LEU A 903 -25.52 16.77 -43.95
N ASP A 904 -25.98 17.90 -43.40
CA ASP A 904 -26.98 18.78 -44.02
C ASP A 904 -26.54 19.34 -45.39
N ARG A 905 -25.24 19.24 -45.71
CA ARG A 905 -24.69 19.57 -47.03
C ARG A 905 -25.16 18.61 -48.15
N TRP A 906 -25.60 17.40 -47.80
CA TRP A 906 -26.01 16.37 -48.76
C TRP A 906 -27.43 15.84 -48.51
N VAL A 907 -27.86 15.74 -47.25
CA VAL A 907 -29.15 15.15 -46.87
C VAL A 907 -30.03 16.14 -46.12
N ASP A 908 -31.35 15.99 -46.22
CA ASP A 908 -32.30 16.80 -45.46
C ASP A 908 -32.39 16.26 -44.01
N THR A 909 -31.53 16.77 -43.13
CA THR A 909 -31.42 16.28 -41.75
C THR A 909 -32.71 16.49 -40.96
N ARG A 910 -33.47 17.55 -41.26
CA ARG A 910 -34.78 17.82 -40.67
C ARG A 910 -35.81 16.78 -41.07
N ALA A 911 -35.87 16.43 -42.35
CA ALA A 911 -36.79 15.39 -42.83
C ALA A 911 -36.44 14.01 -42.28
N LEU A 912 -35.16 13.75 -42.02
CA LEU A 912 -34.65 12.48 -41.48
C LEU A 912 -34.76 12.37 -39.95
N ARG A 913 -34.63 13.47 -39.21
CA ARG A 913 -34.69 13.49 -37.74
C ARG A 913 -33.71 12.51 -37.10
N LEU A 914 -32.49 12.47 -37.66
CA LEU A 914 -31.43 11.56 -37.21
C LEU A 914 -31.07 11.88 -35.77
N ASP A 915 -31.13 10.88 -34.89
CA ASP A 915 -30.55 11.01 -33.56
C ASP A 915 -29.01 11.03 -33.64
N SER A 916 -28.32 11.07 -32.49
CA SER A 916 -26.86 11.13 -32.48
C SER A 916 -26.22 9.87 -33.07
N SER A 917 -26.80 8.70 -32.81
CA SER A 917 -26.31 7.41 -33.31
C SER A 917 -26.51 7.30 -34.82
N ASP A 918 -27.71 7.60 -35.30
CA ASP A 918 -28.06 7.59 -36.73
C ASP A 918 -27.17 8.54 -37.54
N ALA A 919 -26.97 9.76 -37.03
CA ALA A 919 -26.13 10.75 -37.68
C ALA A 919 -24.67 10.27 -37.77
N TRP A 920 -24.15 9.70 -36.69
CA TRP A 920 -22.79 9.17 -36.67
C TRP A 920 -22.60 8.00 -37.64
N GLN A 921 -23.54 7.05 -37.64
CA GLN A 921 -23.48 5.87 -38.51
C GLN A 921 -23.57 6.24 -39.99
N LEU A 922 -24.43 7.20 -40.34
CA LEU A 922 -24.49 7.74 -41.69
C LEU A 922 -23.19 8.43 -42.09
N ALA A 923 -22.61 9.27 -41.21
CA ALA A 923 -21.32 9.91 -41.46
C ALA A 923 -20.19 8.88 -41.63
N ARG A 924 -20.17 7.81 -40.82
CA ARG A 924 -19.21 6.71 -40.94
C ARG A 924 -19.33 5.99 -42.29
N ALA A 925 -20.54 5.69 -42.74
CA ALA A 925 -20.76 5.08 -44.05
C ALA A 925 -20.25 5.97 -45.19
N MET A 926 -20.51 7.27 -45.12
CA MET A 926 -20.03 8.24 -46.11
C MET A 926 -18.51 8.41 -46.10
N LEU A 927 -17.85 8.20 -44.97
CA LEU A 927 -16.38 8.22 -44.85
C LEU A 927 -15.71 7.01 -45.49
N GLU A 928 -16.45 5.95 -45.76
CA GLU A 928 -16.02 4.88 -46.65
C GLU A 928 -16.20 5.28 -48.12
N GLY A 929 -16.69 6.46 -48.47
CA GLY A 929 -16.97 6.83 -49.85
C GLY A 929 -15.91 7.72 -50.50
N PRO A 930 -16.11 8.10 -51.77
CA PRO A 930 -15.37 9.19 -52.40
C PRO A 930 -15.52 10.55 -51.66
N LEU A 931 -16.56 10.71 -50.83
CA LEU A 931 -16.80 11.93 -50.04
C LEU A 931 -15.91 12.07 -48.80
N ARG A 932 -15.09 11.06 -48.48
CA ARG A 932 -14.27 11.01 -47.26
C ARG A 932 -13.48 12.28 -46.99
N ALA A 933 -12.70 12.75 -47.97
CA ALA A 933 -11.83 13.91 -47.80
C ALA A 933 -12.63 15.20 -47.52
N GLU A 934 -13.79 15.35 -48.14
CA GLU A 934 -14.66 16.51 -47.97
C GLU A 934 -15.31 16.52 -46.59
N ILE A 935 -15.78 15.37 -46.10
CA ILE A 935 -16.38 15.23 -44.76
C ILE A 935 -15.36 15.56 -43.68
N LEU A 936 -14.15 14.99 -43.76
CA LEU A 936 -13.10 15.26 -42.78
C LEU A 936 -12.67 16.72 -42.78
N ALA A 937 -12.55 17.33 -43.96
CA ALA A 937 -12.24 18.76 -44.07
C ALA A 937 -13.37 19.66 -43.53
N ALA A 938 -14.62 19.21 -43.61
CA ALA A 938 -15.76 19.93 -43.05
C ALA A 938 -15.78 19.83 -41.51
N LEU A 939 -15.61 18.62 -40.99
CA LEU A 939 -15.50 18.36 -39.54
C LEU A 939 -14.34 19.17 -38.94
N GLU A 940 -13.14 19.08 -39.49
CA GLU A 940 -11.95 19.82 -39.01
C GLU A 940 -12.15 21.34 -38.91
N LYS A 941 -12.98 21.92 -39.79
CA LYS A 941 -13.28 23.36 -39.77
C LYS A 941 -14.39 23.71 -38.78
N ASP A 942 -15.25 22.76 -38.41
CA ASP A 942 -16.38 22.99 -37.52
C ASP A 942 -15.91 23.33 -36.10
N ALA A 943 -16.47 24.41 -35.55
CA ALA A 943 -16.11 24.87 -34.23
C ALA A 943 -16.69 23.97 -33.12
N ASN A 944 -17.83 23.32 -33.34
CA ASN A 944 -18.49 22.47 -32.36
C ASN A 944 -17.72 21.16 -32.17
N GLU A 945 -17.18 20.57 -33.24
CA GLU A 945 -16.35 19.35 -33.14
C GLU A 945 -15.12 19.59 -32.24
N ARG A 946 -14.37 20.69 -32.45
CA ARG A 946 -13.23 21.05 -31.59
C ARG A 946 -13.63 21.26 -30.13
N ARG A 947 -14.80 21.87 -29.91
CA ARG A 947 -15.32 22.12 -28.57
C ARG A 947 -15.78 20.82 -27.90
N ALA A 948 -16.40 19.90 -28.64
CA ALA A 948 -16.80 18.57 -28.15
C ALA A 948 -15.57 17.77 -27.67
N LEU A 949 -14.48 17.79 -28.44
CA LEU A 949 -13.21 17.17 -28.04
C LEU A 949 -12.63 17.84 -26.79
N SER A 950 -12.64 19.17 -26.72
CA SER A 950 -12.18 19.91 -25.54
C SER A 950 -12.99 19.55 -24.30
N SER A 951 -14.32 19.54 -24.38
CA SER A 951 -15.21 19.18 -23.28
C SER A 951 -15.01 17.72 -22.86
N SER A 952 -14.84 16.80 -23.82
CA SER A 952 -14.57 15.38 -23.53
C SER A 952 -13.24 15.20 -22.79
N ARG A 953 -12.17 15.91 -23.18
CA ARG A 953 -10.89 15.86 -22.48
C ARG A 953 -10.97 16.41 -21.06
N THR A 954 -11.75 17.47 -20.83
CA THR A 954 -11.99 17.97 -19.46
C THR A 954 -12.77 16.95 -18.63
N GLU A 955 -13.79 16.33 -19.21
CA GLU A 955 -14.57 15.25 -18.57
C GLU A 955 -13.70 14.03 -18.22
N GLN A 956 -12.78 13.62 -19.11
CA GLN A 956 -11.83 12.53 -18.84
C GLN A 956 -11.03 12.77 -17.55
N VAL A 957 -10.68 14.02 -17.24
CA VAL A 957 -9.93 14.29 -16.01
C VAL A 957 -10.84 14.36 -14.79
N LEU A 958 -12.06 14.85 -14.95
CA LEU A 958 -13.00 14.96 -13.85
C LEU A 958 -13.60 13.62 -13.42
N ALA A 959 -13.82 12.74 -14.40
CA ALA A 959 -14.35 11.40 -14.25
C ALA A 959 -13.42 10.39 -14.97
N PRO A 960 -12.21 10.13 -14.42
CA PRO A 960 -11.20 9.29 -15.09
C PRO A 960 -11.64 7.84 -15.30
N GLN A 961 -12.69 7.40 -14.61
CA GLN A 961 -13.29 6.07 -14.75
C GLN A 961 -14.47 6.03 -15.73
N LYS A 962 -14.81 7.15 -16.39
CA LYS A 962 -15.94 7.23 -17.33
C LYS A 962 -15.49 6.91 -18.76
N ALA A 963 -15.73 5.67 -19.20
CA ALA A 963 -15.30 5.18 -20.50
C ALA A 963 -15.83 5.99 -21.70
N SER A 964 -17.05 6.55 -21.62
CA SER A 964 -17.65 7.31 -22.74
C SER A 964 -16.86 8.57 -23.12
N ALA A 965 -16.19 9.21 -22.16
CA ALA A 965 -15.36 10.38 -22.42
C ALA A 965 -14.12 10.05 -23.27
N TYR A 966 -13.56 8.85 -23.07
CA TYR A 966 -12.44 8.33 -23.86
C TYR A 966 -12.89 7.75 -25.20
N ARG A 967 -14.08 7.12 -25.24
CA ARG A 967 -14.71 6.62 -26.48
C ARG A 967 -14.89 7.75 -27.50
N ARG A 968 -15.40 8.92 -27.10
CA ARG A 968 -15.53 10.08 -28.01
C ARG A 968 -14.21 10.51 -28.63
N GLU A 969 -13.14 10.58 -27.84
CA GLU A 969 -11.82 10.95 -28.36
C GLU A 969 -11.22 9.83 -29.25
N LEU A 970 -11.38 8.56 -28.86
CA LEU A 970 -10.99 7.40 -29.66
C LEU A 970 -11.67 7.44 -31.04
N ASP A 971 -12.96 7.69 -31.06
CA ASP A 971 -13.77 7.75 -32.28
C ASP A 971 -13.30 8.90 -33.17
N TRP A 972 -13.10 10.10 -32.60
CA TRP A 972 -12.56 11.27 -33.30
C TRP A 972 -11.18 11.01 -33.93
N LEU A 973 -10.25 10.44 -33.16
CA LEU A 973 -8.90 10.12 -33.61
C LEU A 973 -8.91 9.01 -34.68
N GLY A 974 -9.77 8.00 -34.47
CA GLY A 974 -9.94 6.85 -35.37
C GLY A 974 -10.43 7.27 -36.76
N LEU A 975 -11.43 8.15 -36.85
CA LEU A 975 -11.93 8.66 -38.13
C LEU A 975 -10.83 9.33 -38.97
N ARG A 976 -9.95 10.09 -38.31
CA ARG A 976 -8.83 10.78 -38.95
C ARG A 976 -7.69 9.82 -39.30
N GLY A 977 -7.57 8.72 -38.57
CA GLY A 977 -6.42 7.82 -38.64
C GLY A 977 -5.19 8.41 -37.95
N ASP A 978 -5.40 9.18 -36.87
CA ASP A 978 -4.33 9.82 -36.11
C ASP A 978 -3.66 8.80 -35.17
N GLY A 979 -2.72 8.02 -35.72
CA GLY A 979 -1.99 7.00 -34.96
C GLY A 979 -1.19 7.57 -33.79
N LYS A 980 -0.67 8.81 -33.91
CA LYS A 980 0.07 9.46 -32.83
C LYS A 980 -0.87 9.83 -31.69
N GLY A 981 -1.99 10.49 -31.99
CA GLY A 981 -2.99 10.84 -30.98
C GLY A 981 -3.59 9.62 -30.29
N LEU A 982 -3.80 8.51 -31.03
CA LEU A 982 -4.21 7.23 -30.45
C LEU A 982 -3.14 6.64 -29.52
N GLY A 983 -1.87 6.73 -29.89
CA GLY A 983 -0.76 6.33 -29.01
C GLY A 983 -0.72 7.15 -27.72
N GLU A 984 -0.93 8.46 -27.80
CA GLU A 984 -1.02 9.36 -26.64
C GLU A 984 -2.24 9.06 -25.76
N LEU A 985 -3.40 8.76 -26.36
CA LEU A 985 -4.60 8.33 -25.64
C LEU A 985 -4.39 6.98 -24.94
N SER A 986 -3.78 6.01 -25.63
CA SER A 986 -3.43 4.70 -25.06
C SER A 986 -2.49 4.86 -23.86
N ALA A 987 -1.42 5.67 -23.98
CA ALA A 987 -0.50 5.94 -22.88
C ALA A 987 -1.19 6.59 -21.67
N ARG A 988 -2.09 7.57 -21.89
CA ARG A 988 -2.90 8.16 -20.83
C ARG A 988 -3.75 7.11 -20.10
N LEU A 989 -4.45 6.25 -20.83
CA LEU A 989 -5.29 5.19 -20.27
C LEU A 989 -4.49 4.10 -19.53
N GLN A 990 -3.25 3.84 -19.96
CA GLN A 990 -2.34 2.91 -19.28
C GLN A 990 -1.84 3.45 -17.93
N ALA A 991 -1.71 4.78 -17.80
CA ALA A 991 -1.29 5.42 -16.56
C ALA A 991 -2.40 5.49 -15.49
N LEU A 992 -3.67 5.32 -15.89
CA LEU A 992 -4.80 5.28 -14.97
C LEU A 992 -4.91 3.92 -14.27
N PRO A 993 -5.57 3.83 -13.10
CA PRO A 993 -6.06 2.56 -12.57
C PRO A 993 -6.93 1.81 -13.59
N PRO A 994 -7.01 0.46 -13.53
CA PRO A 994 -7.95 -0.30 -14.35
C PRO A 994 -9.38 0.24 -14.21
N PHE A 995 -10.11 0.31 -15.33
CA PHE A 995 -11.52 0.67 -15.30
C PHE A 995 -12.29 -0.34 -14.44
N ASP A 996 -13.24 0.16 -13.65
CA ASP A 996 -14.07 -0.70 -12.82
C ASP A 996 -14.94 -1.64 -13.68
N ALA A 997 -14.49 -2.90 -13.78
CA ALA A 997 -15.16 -3.95 -14.53
C ALA A 997 -16.50 -4.38 -13.89
N GLN A 998 -16.73 -4.09 -12.60
CA GLN A 998 -17.91 -4.57 -11.87
C GLN A 998 -19.21 -4.05 -12.50
N ASN A 999 -19.16 -2.83 -13.04
CA ASN A 999 -20.28 -2.17 -13.71
C ASN A 999 -20.65 -2.86 -15.03
N THR A 1000 -19.63 -3.18 -15.82
CA THR A 1000 -19.85 -3.97 -17.02
C THR A 1000 -20.32 -5.37 -16.67
N ALA A 1001 -19.89 -5.97 -15.56
CA ALA A 1001 -20.21 -7.35 -15.23
C ALA A 1001 -21.70 -7.61 -14.97
N ALA A 1002 -22.41 -6.73 -14.25
CA ALA A 1002 -23.84 -6.91 -13.96
C ALA A 1002 -24.72 -6.65 -15.19
N ALA A 1003 -24.53 -5.52 -15.88
CA ALA A 1003 -25.24 -5.24 -17.14
C ALA A 1003 -24.94 -6.30 -18.20
N ARG A 1004 -23.70 -6.79 -18.23
CA ARG A 1004 -23.30 -7.91 -19.07
C ARG A 1004 -23.93 -9.22 -18.64
N ALA A 1005 -24.08 -9.50 -17.35
CA ALA A 1005 -24.76 -10.72 -16.90
C ALA A 1005 -26.20 -10.74 -17.41
N THR A 1006 -26.93 -9.62 -17.28
CA THR A 1006 -28.26 -9.43 -17.85
C THR A 1006 -28.27 -9.59 -19.38
N TRP A 1007 -27.31 -8.97 -20.07
CA TRP A 1007 -27.15 -9.12 -21.53
C TRP A 1007 -26.87 -10.57 -21.94
N LEU A 1008 -25.91 -11.24 -21.30
CA LEU A 1008 -25.53 -12.64 -21.55
C LEU A 1008 -26.66 -13.62 -21.25
N ALA A 1009 -27.51 -13.31 -20.26
CA ALA A 1009 -28.71 -14.07 -19.94
C ALA A 1009 -29.83 -13.87 -20.98
N GLY A 1010 -29.74 -12.83 -21.83
CA GLY A 1010 -30.75 -12.51 -22.84
C GLY A 1010 -32.02 -11.89 -22.26
N GLU A 1011 -31.97 -11.34 -21.05
CA GLU A 1011 -33.14 -10.77 -20.36
C GLU A 1011 -33.73 -9.56 -21.10
N GLN A 1012 -32.95 -8.90 -21.94
CA GLN A 1012 -33.35 -7.70 -22.71
C GLN A 1012 -33.78 -8.02 -24.16
N ASP A 1013 -33.68 -9.27 -24.62
CA ASP A 1013 -33.91 -9.61 -26.03
C ASP A 1013 -35.32 -9.26 -26.50
N ALA A 1014 -36.33 -9.53 -25.66
CA ALA A 1014 -37.73 -9.25 -26.00
C ALA A 1014 -38.00 -7.74 -26.13
N GLU A 1015 -37.46 -6.94 -25.20
CA GLU A 1015 -37.59 -5.49 -25.23
C GLU A 1015 -36.89 -4.90 -26.46
N LEU A 1016 -35.68 -5.38 -26.77
CA LEU A 1016 -34.91 -4.93 -27.94
C LEU A 1016 -35.61 -5.32 -29.26
N ALA A 1017 -36.14 -6.54 -29.36
CA ALA A 1017 -36.89 -6.99 -30.53
C ALA A 1017 -38.15 -6.14 -30.76
N ASP A 1018 -38.87 -5.83 -29.69
CA ASP A 1018 -40.07 -4.99 -29.74
C ASP A 1018 -39.74 -3.53 -30.09
N ALA A 1019 -38.66 -2.97 -29.52
CA ALA A 1019 -38.22 -1.61 -29.81
C ALA A 1019 -37.79 -1.45 -31.27
N THR A 1020 -36.88 -2.30 -31.74
CA THR A 1020 -36.39 -2.28 -33.13
C THR A 1020 -37.51 -2.53 -34.15
N LYS A 1021 -38.49 -3.38 -33.80
CA LYS A 1021 -39.69 -3.58 -34.64
C LYS A 1021 -40.50 -2.30 -34.81
N ARG A 1022 -40.85 -1.64 -33.70
CA ARG A 1022 -41.66 -0.40 -33.73
C ARG A 1022 -40.95 0.69 -34.51
N GLU A 1023 -39.65 0.86 -34.27
CA GLU A 1023 -38.86 1.88 -34.94
C GLU A 1023 -38.70 1.59 -36.45
N ALA A 1024 -38.55 0.32 -36.85
CA ALA A 1024 -38.52 -0.06 -38.26
C ALA A 1024 -39.86 0.24 -38.95
N GLU A 1025 -40.99 0.05 -38.27
CA GLU A 1025 -42.32 0.44 -38.78
C GLU A 1025 -42.42 1.96 -38.99
N VAL A 1026 -41.86 2.77 -38.09
CA VAL A 1026 -41.78 4.23 -38.26
C VAL A 1026 -40.98 4.60 -39.51
N TRP A 1027 -39.80 3.99 -39.73
CA TRP A 1027 -39.01 4.24 -40.93
C TRP A 1027 -39.69 3.77 -42.21
N ARG A 1028 -40.29 2.57 -42.21
CA ARG A 1028 -41.08 2.06 -43.34
C ARG A 1028 -42.24 2.99 -43.72
N GLY A 1029 -42.90 3.62 -42.74
CA GLY A 1029 -43.95 4.59 -43.00
C GLY A 1029 -43.45 5.88 -43.66
N ARG A 1030 -42.23 6.31 -43.35
CA ARG A 1030 -41.65 7.59 -43.81
C ARG A 1030 -40.97 7.50 -45.18
N ILE A 1031 -40.28 6.40 -45.45
CA ILE A 1031 -39.46 6.21 -46.66
C ILE A 1031 -40.22 6.50 -47.97
N PRO A 1032 -41.49 6.06 -48.16
CA PRO A 1032 -42.24 6.34 -49.39
C PRO A 1032 -42.42 7.84 -49.69
N GLU A 1033 -42.54 8.68 -48.67
CA GLU A 1033 -42.62 10.14 -48.85
C GLU A 1033 -41.26 10.75 -49.17
N LEU A 1034 -40.19 10.26 -48.53
CA LEU A 1034 -38.84 10.71 -48.79
C LEU A 1034 -38.36 10.34 -50.20
N GLU A 1035 -38.71 9.17 -50.74
CA GLU A 1035 -38.44 8.82 -52.14
C GLU A 1035 -39.18 9.74 -53.13
N LYS A 1036 -40.41 10.17 -52.79
CA LYS A 1036 -41.18 11.12 -53.62
C LYS A 1036 -40.57 12.52 -53.65
N SER A 1037 -39.80 12.92 -52.64
CA SER A 1037 -39.19 14.26 -52.52
C SER A 1037 -38.15 14.58 -53.61
N ARG A 1038 -37.75 13.59 -54.42
CA ARG A 1038 -36.70 13.66 -55.46
C ARG A 1038 -35.31 14.05 -54.96
N LYS A 1039 -35.08 14.05 -53.63
CA LYS A 1039 -33.74 14.16 -53.03
C LYS A 1039 -33.16 12.76 -52.83
N ALA A 1040 -32.53 12.21 -53.86
CA ALA A 1040 -31.98 10.85 -53.82
C ALA A 1040 -31.04 10.58 -52.62
N PRO A 1041 -30.13 11.50 -52.22
CA PRO A 1041 -29.33 11.32 -51.00
C PRO A 1041 -30.13 11.18 -49.71
N THR A 1042 -31.23 11.95 -49.58
CA THR A 1042 -32.08 11.89 -48.37
C THR A 1042 -32.85 10.58 -48.31
N ALA A 1043 -33.39 10.12 -49.44
CA ALA A 1043 -34.05 8.81 -49.50
C ALA A 1043 -33.06 7.67 -49.25
N ALA A 1044 -31.83 7.76 -49.79
CA ALA A 1044 -30.77 6.80 -49.54
C ALA A 1044 -30.39 6.72 -48.05
N ALA A 1045 -30.24 7.87 -47.38
CA ALA A 1045 -29.96 7.92 -45.96
C ALA A 1045 -31.06 7.27 -45.11
N ALA A 1046 -32.34 7.48 -45.45
CA ALA A 1046 -33.45 6.83 -44.76
C ALA A 1046 -33.44 5.30 -44.91
N TRP A 1047 -33.13 4.80 -46.12
CA TRP A 1047 -32.95 3.37 -46.36
C TRP A 1047 -31.73 2.80 -45.62
N PHE A 1048 -30.63 3.56 -45.55
CA PHE A 1048 -29.44 3.17 -44.79
C PHE A 1048 -29.75 3.05 -43.30
N THR A 1049 -30.42 4.05 -42.71
CA THR A 1049 -30.82 4.03 -41.30
C THR A 1049 -31.76 2.86 -40.99
N LEU A 1050 -32.72 2.56 -41.88
CA LEU A 1050 -33.54 1.34 -41.75
C LEU A 1050 -32.68 0.07 -41.80
N GLY A 1051 -31.68 0.01 -42.68
CA GLY A 1051 -30.73 -1.10 -42.76
C GLY A 1051 -29.96 -1.31 -41.45
N ASP A 1052 -29.46 -0.24 -40.84
CA ASP A 1052 -28.67 -0.28 -39.60
C ASP A 1052 -29.54 -0.69 -38.39
N LEU A 1053 -30.78 -0.22 -38.35
CA LEU A 1053 -31.76 -0.65 -37.36
C LEU A 1053 -32.13 -2.14 -37.52
N LEU A 1054 -32.32 -2.60 -38.77
CA LEU A 1054 -32.59 -4.02 -39.04
C LEU A 1054 -31.38 -4.89 -38.70
N TRP A 1055 -30.15 -4.39 -38.89
CA TRP A 1055 -28.94 -5.07 -38.41
C TRP A 1055 -29.01 -5.33 -36.90
N LEU A 1056 -29.33 -4.31 -36.11
CA LEU A 1056 -29.47 -4.46 -34.65
C LEU A 1056 -30.53 -5.52 -34.30
N ARG A 1057 -31.65 -5.55 -35.03
CA ARG A 1057 -32.68 -6.57 -34.87
C ARG A 1057 -32.18 -7.99 -35.14
N THR A 1058 -31.30 -8.19 -36.13
CA THR A 1058 -30.78 -9.53 -36.45
C THR A 1058 -29.96 -10.15 -35.33
N MET A 1059 -29.48 -9.36 -34.36
CA MET A 1059 -28.78 -9.87 -33.16
C MET A 1059 -29.72 -10.69 -32.25
N VAL A 1060 -30.99 -10.29 -32.16
CA VAL A 1060 -32.02 -10.95 -31.33
C VAL A 1060 -32.94 -11.87 -32.15
N ASP A 1061 -33.24 -11.51 -33.39
CA ASP A 1061 -34.09 -12.26 -34.32
C ASP A 1061 -33.43 -12.33 -35.71
N SER A 1062 -32.57 -13.34 -35.89
CA SER A 1062 -31.81 -13.60 -37.12
C SER A 1062 -32.60 -14.42 -38.17
N SER A 1063 -33.92 -14.35 -38.18
CA SER A 1063 -34.75 -14.99 -39.21
C SER A 1063 -34.31 -14.54 -40.62
N VAL A 1064 -34.41 -15.46 -41.59
CA VAL A 1064 -33.96 -15.21 -42.97
C VAL A 1064 -34.69 -14.00 -43.55
N GLU A 1065 -35.95 -13.80 -43.17
CA GLU A 1065 -36.79 -12.67 -43.56
C GLU A 1065 -36.20 -11.32 -43.12
N ASN A 1066 -35.86 -11.17 -41.83
CA ASN A 1066 -35.29 -9.92 -41.30
C ASN A 1066 -33.94 -9.62 -41.94
N VAL A 1067 -33.13 -10.67 -42.10
CA VAL A 1067 -31.79 -10.60 -42.66
C VAL A 1067 -31.84 -10.22 -44.15
N ASP A 1068 -32.76 -10.79 -44.94
CA ASP A 1068 -32.96 -10.41 -46.34
C ASP A 1068 -33.52 -8.99 -46.49
N GLU A 1069 -34.39 -8.55 -45.58
CA GLU A 1069 -34.91 -7.19 -45.56
C GLU A 1069 -33.79 -6.16 -45.32
N MET A 1070 -32.92 -6.42 -44.33
CA MET A 1070 -31.74 -5.61 -44.05
C MET A 1070 -30.86 -5.45 -45.30
N ALA A 1071 -30.54 -6.55 -45.98
CA ALA A 1071 -29.72 -6.52 -47.19
C ALA A 1071 -30.39 -5.72 -48.33
N LYS A 1072 -31.72 -5.81 -48.48
CA LYS A 1072 -32.49 -5.02 -49.45
C LYS A 1072 -32.43 -3.52 -49.12
N ALA A 1073 -32.56 -3.16 -47.86
CA ALA A 1073 -32.50 -1.76 -47.42
C ALA A 1073 -31.13 -1.13 -47.76
N TYR A 1074 -30.03 -1.82 -47.45
CA TYR A 1074 -28.69 -1.34 -47.80
C TYR A 1074 -28.43 -1.26 -49.31
N ARG A 1075 -28.82 -2.28 -50.08
CA ARG A 1075 -28.68 -2.24 -51.55
C ARG A 1075 -29.47 -1.08 -52.14
N ARG A 1076 -30.69 -0.85 -51.64
CA ARG A 1076 -31.53 0.27 -52.08
C ARG A 1076 -30.91 1.63 -51.73
N ALA A 1077 -30.31 1.77 -50.55
CA ALA A 1077 -29.58 2.97 -50.17
C ALA A 1077 -28.44 3.28 -51.14
N HIS A 1078 -27.64 2.26 -51.47
CA HIS A 1078 -26.54 2.39 -52.44
C HIS A 1078 -27.02 2.69 -53.86
N GLU A 1079 -28.07 2.01 -54.33
CA GLU A 1079 -28.67 2.29 -55.65
C GLU A 1079 -29.11 3.75 -55.80
N LEU A 1080 -29.62 4.34 -54.73
CA LEU A 1080 -30.11 5.73 -54.73
C LEU A 1080 -28.98 6.76 -54.62
N TRP A 1081 -27.90 6.45 -53.92
CA TRP A 1081 -26.79 7.38 -53.71
C TRP A 1081 -25.44 6.67 -53.50
N PRO A 1082 -24.81 6.16 -54.56
CA PRO A 1082 -23.60 5.34 -54.47
C PRO A 1082 -22.38 6.13 -53.98
N GLU A 1083 -22.33 7.45 -54.17
CA GLU A 1083 -21.23 8.30 -53.70
C GLU A 1083 -21.26 8.54 -52.19
N GLY A 1084 -22.45 8.59 -51.59
CA GLY A 1084 -22.64 8.77 -50.14
C GLY A 1084 -22.77 7.48 -49.37
N ILE A 1085 -23.42 6.47 -49.96
CA ILE A 1085 -23.53 5.12 -49.37
C ILE A 1085 -22.78 4.16 -50.32
N PRO A 1086 -21.45 4.06 -50.22
CA PRO A 1086 -20.66 3.19 -51.09
C PRO A 1086 -20.97 1.73 -50.81
N ALA A 1087 -20.79 0.85 -51.80
CA ALA A 1087 -21.15 -0.57 -51.65
C ALA A 1087 -20.42 -1.27 -50.48
N ARG A 1088 -19.20 -0.82 -50.16
CA ARG A 1088 -18.41 -1.35 -49.06
C ARG A 1088 -18.98 -1.07 -47.67
N SER A 1089 -19.85 -0.06 -47.49
CA SER A 1089 -20.40 0.31 -46.19
C SER A 1089 -21.43 -0.68 -45.64
N PHE A 1090 -21.88 -1.64 -46.45
CA PHE A 1090 -22.79 -2.70 -46.03
C PHE A 1090 -22.22 -4.12 -46.22
N SER A 1091 -20.91 -4.26 -46.43
CA SER A 1091 -20.25 -5.57 -46.54
C SER A 1091 -20.42 -6.41 -45.27
N ALA A 1092 -20.31 -5.77 -44.10
CA ALA A 1092 -20.59 -6.40 -42.81
C ALA A 1092 -22.03 -6.93 -42.78
N GLY A 1093 -22.98 -6.10 -43.25
CA GLY A 1093 -24.38 -6.44 -43.56
C GLY A 1093 -24.54 -7.79 -44.25
N LEU A 1094 -23.92 -7.90 -45.42
CA LEU A 1094 -23.95 -9.10 -46.25
C LEU A 1094 -23.26 -10.30 -45.59
N ALA A 1095 -22.19 -10.06 -44.82
CA ALA A 1095 -21.51 -11.12 -44.09
C ALA A 1095 -22.42 -11.72 -43.00
N ALA A 1096 -23.16 -10.88 -42.25
CA ALA A 1096 -24.15 -11.37 -41.30
C ALA A 1096 -25.28 -12.14 -41.99
N VAL A 1097 -25.69 -11.72 -43.19
CA VAL A 1097 -26.69 -12.45 -44.00
C VAL A 1097 -26.22 -13.86 -44.33
N ALA A 1098 -25.01 -13.96 -44.87
CA ALA A 1098 -24.41 -15.24 -45.19
C ALA A 1098 -24.26 -16.13 -43.95
N ILE A 1099 -23.82 -15.57 -42.83
CA ILE A 1099 -23.68 -16.34 -41.58
C ILE A 1099 -25.05 -16.82 -41.10
N GLY A 1100 -26.09 -15.98 -41.14
CA GLY A 1100 -27.46 -16.35 -40.84
C GLY A 1100 -27.96 -17.53 -41.70
N LYS A 1101 -27.77 -17.47 -43.02
CA LYS A 1101 -28.15 -18.55 -43.95
C LYS A 1101 -27.31 -19.81 -43.75
N ALA A 1102 -26.00 -19.66 -43.52
CA ALA A 1102 -25.07 -20.77 -43.32
C ALA A 1102 -25.36 -21.56 -42.04
N ARG A 1103 -25.90 -20.93 -40.99
CA ARG A 1103 -26.33 -21.62 -39.75
C ARG A 1103 -27.37 -22.72 -40.02
N ALA A 1104 -28.28 -22.51 -40.96
CA ALA A 1104 -29.25 -23.54 -41.33
C ALA A 1104 -28.60 -24.78 -41.98
N ALA A 1105 -27.40 -24.63 -42.54
CA ALA A 1105 -26.66 -25.68 -43.25
C ALA A 1105 -25.46 -26.25 -42.44
N SER A 1106 -25.11 -25.65 -41.30
CA SER A 1106 -24.01 -26.11 -40.42
C SER A 1106 -24.47 -26.15 -38.96
N PRO A 1107 -24.74 -27.34 -38.40
CA PRO A 1107 -25.01 -27.52 -36.99
C PRO A 1107 -23.89 -26.96 -36.08
N ALA A 1108 -22.62 -27.05 -36.50
CA ALA A 1108 -21.50 -26.52 -35.73
C ALA A 1108 -21.57 -24.97 -35.62
N LEU A 1109 -21.83 -24.28 -36.73
CA LEU A 1109 -21.99 -22.82 -36.73
C LEU A 1109 -23.25 -22.37 -35.98
N ALA A 1110 -24.36 -23.10 -36.12
CA ALA A 1110 -25.59 -22.84 -35.39
C ALA A 1110 -25.37 -22.92 -33.87
N LYS A 1111 -24.67 -23.98 -33.42
CA LYS A 1111 -24.30 -24.15 -32.01
C LYS A 1111 -23.42 -23.00 -31.52
N ALA A 1112 -22.38 -22.64 -32.27
CA ALA A 1112 -21.49 -21.54 -31.92
C ALA A 1112 -22.27 -20.23 -31.75
N TRP A 1113 -23.16 -19.90 -32.70
CA TRP A 1113 -24.02 -18.72 -32.60
C TRP A 1113 -24.86 -18.70 -31.33
N GLU A 1114 -25.60 -19.77 -31.02
CA GLU A 1114 -26.46 -19.79 -29.83
C GLU A 1114 -25.66 -19.60 -28.53
N THR A 1115 -24.44 -20.13 -28.48
CA THR A 1115 -23.57 -19.99 -27.30
C THR A 1115 -22.83 -18.66 -27.20
N GLU A 1116 -22.53 -18.03 -28.33
CA GLU A 1116 -21.55 -16.94 -28.43
C GLU A 1116 -22.13 -15.59 -28.88
N ARG A 1117 -23.38 -15.51 -29.37
CA ARG A 1117 -24.00 -14.28 -29.94
C ARG A 1117 -24.09 -13.06 -29.02
N ARG A 1118 -23.92 -13.27 -27.71
CA ARG A 1118 -23.90 -12.20 -26.69
C ARG A 1118 -22.48 -11.86 -26.21
N GLN A 1119 -21.48 -12.56 -26.71
CA GLN A 1119 -20.07 -12.39 -26.32
C GLN A 1119 -19.21 -11.82 -27.44
N PHE A 1120 -19.55 -12.11 -28.70
CA PHE A 1120 -18.72 -11.79 -29.86
C PHE A 1120 -19.56 -11.26 -31.00
N SER A 1121 -18.94 -10.41 -31.84
CA SER A 1121 -19.51 -10.00 -33.12
C SER A 1121 -19.75 -11.18 -34.07
N THR A 1122 -20.67 -11.03 -35.02
CA THR A 1122 -21.07 -12.06 -35.98
C THR A 1122 -19.87 -12.69 -36.72
N LEU A 1123 -18.92 -11.87 -37.17
CA LEU A 1123 -17.70 -12.34 -37.84
C LEU A 1123 -16.76 -13.10 -36.90
N LEU A 1124 -16.63 -12.67 -35.64
CA LEU A 1124 -15.79 -13.36 -34.66
C LEU A 1124 -16.35 -14.73 -34.28
N ILE A 1125 -17.67 -14.88 -34.17
CA ILE A 1125 -18.31 -16.19 -33.96
C ILE A 1125 -17.97 -17.14 -35.11
N ALA A 1126 -18.15 -16.67 -36.35
CA ALA A 1126 -17.84 -17.47 -37.54
C ALA A 1126 -16.33 -17.81 -37.61
N HIS A 1127 -15.46 -16.86 -37.26
CA HIS A 1127 -14.02 -17.07 -37.18
C HIS A 1127 -13.67 -18.17 -36.17
N ARG A 1128 -14.17 -18.07 -34.94
CA ARG A 1128 -13.92 -19.07 -33.89
C ARG A 1128 -14.45 -20.45 -34.29
N ALA A 1129 -15.66 -20.52 -34.85
CA ALA A 1129 -16.22 -21.76 -35.35
C ALA A 1129 -15.37 -22.37 -36.48
N SER A 1130 -14.78 -21.55 -37.35
CA SER A 1130 -13.88 -21.98 -38.43
C SER A 1130 -12.52 -22.48 -37.96
N LEU A 1131 -12.16 -22.30 -36.69
CA LEU A 1131 -10.94 -22.81 -36.07
C LEU A 1131 -11.19 -24.07 -35.22
N GLY A 1132 -12.46 -24.48 -35.07
CA GLY A 1132 -12.85 -25.64 -34.28
C GLY A 1132 -12.68 -26.99 -35.02
N PRO A 1133 -13.03 -28.11 -34.36
CA PRO A 1133 -12.92 -29.45 -34.95
C PRO A 1133 -13.75 -29.62 -36.24
N ASP A 1134 -14.84 -28.87 -36.37
CA ASP A 1134 -15.76 -28.92 -37.52
C ASP A 1134 -15.48 -27.80 -38.55
N ALA A 1135 -14.27 -27.24 -38.56
CA ALA A 1135 -13.86 -26.13 -39.42
C ALA A 1135 -14.24 -26.31 -40.90
N ALA A 1136 -14.05 -27.52 -41.44
CA ALA A 1136 -14.34 -27.83 -42.84
C ALA A 1136 -15.84 -27.71 -43.16
N GLU A 1137 -16.72 -28.13 -42.24
CA GLU A 1137 -18.17 -27.98 -42.36
C GLU A 1137 -18.56 -26.51 -42.36
N VAL A 1138 -18.07 -25.77 -41.36
CA VAL A 1138 -18.37 -24.33 -41.18
C VAL A 1138 -17.94 -23.53 -42.41
N LEU A 1139 -16.70 -23.72 -42.87
CA LEU A 1139 -16.17 -23.02 -44.04
C LEU A 1139 -16.92 -23.40 -45.32
N ALA A 1140 -17.30 -24.67 -45.50
CA ALA A 1140 -18.09 -25.09 -46.66
C ALA A 1140 -19.48 -24.45 -46.67
N ALA A 1141 -20.15 -24.37 -45.51
CA ALA A 1141 -21.46 -23.74 -45.37
C ALA A 1141 -21.43 -22.23 -45.64
N LEU A 1142 -20.40 -21.53 -45.14
CA LEU A 1142 -20.19 -20.10 -45.37
C LEU A 1142 -19.88 -19.79 -46.85
N ARG A 1143 -18.92 -20.51 -47.44
CA ARG A 1143 -18.47 -20.26 -48.84
C ARG A 1143 -19.52 -20.62 -49.89
N LYS A 1144 -20.57 -21.38 -49.51
CA LYS A 1144 -21.72 -21.65 -50.38
C LYS A 1144 -22.65 -20.43 -50.52
N GLN A 1145 -22.59 -19.46 -49.61
CA GLN A 1145 -23.46 -18.29 -49.64
C GLN A 1145 -22.90 -17.21 -50.58
N PRO A 1146 -23.65 -16.79 -51.61
CA PRO A 1146 -23.17 -15.77 -52.55
C PRO A 1146 -22.92 -14.41 -51.87
N GLU A 1147 -23.69 -14.07 -50.84
CA GLU A 1147 -23.54 -12.81 -50.09
C GLU A 1147 -22.19 -12.70 -49.39
N PHE A 1148 -21.57 -13.83 -49.02
CA PHE A 1148 -20.26 -13.84 -48.36
C PHE A 1148 -19.13 -13.52 -49.35
N ALA A 1149 -19.22 -14.08 -50.56
CA ALA A 1149 -18.30 -13.75 -51.65
C ALA A 1149 -18.51 -12.32 -52.15
N GLU A 1150 -19.75 -11.85 -52.19
CA GLU A 1150 -20.11 -10.45 -52.47
C GLU A 1150 -19.47 -9.52 -51.43
N ALA A 1151 -19.65 -9.79 -50.13
CA ALA A 1151 -19.07 -9.00 -49.04
C ALA A 1151 -17.55 -8.86 -49.15
N ALA A 1152 -16.83 -9.96 -49.41
CA ALA A 1152 -15.37 -9.94 -49.61
C ALA A 1152 -15.00 -9.14 -50.86
N THR A 1153 -15.74 -9.32 -51.97
CA THR A 1153 -15.51 -8.57 -53.22
C THR A 1153 -15.72 -7.08 -53.05
N LEU A 1154 -16.73 -6.65 -52.29
CA LEU A 1154 -16.99 -5.23 -52.03
C LEU A 1154 -15.90 -4.56 -51.18
N ARG A 1155 -15.11 -5.36 -50.43
CA ARG A 1155 -13.93 -4.88 -49.70
C ARG A 1155 -12.64 -4.96 -50.52
N ARG A 1156 -12.67 -5.52 -51.74
CA ARG A 1156 -11.54 -5.47 -52.69
C ARG A 1156 -11.41 -4.09 -53.31
N GLY A 1157 -10.18 -3.79 -53.72
CA GLY A 1157 -9.79 -2.49 -54.25
C GLY A 1157 -9.16 -1.72 -53.11
N LYS A 1158 -7.84 -1.54 -53.22
CA LYS A 1158 -6.93 -1.02 -52.18
C LYS A 1158 -7.73 -0.36 -51.05
N LEU A 1159 -7.78 -0.95 -49.85
CA LEU A 1159 -8.44 -0.57 -48.59
C LEU A 1159 -8.05 0.85 -48.11
N ASP A 1160 -7.62 1.71 -49.02
CA ASP A 1160 -7.02 3.03 -48.91
C ASP A 1160 -5.91 3.08 -47.85
N GLY A 1161 -5.24 1.93 -47.63
CA GLY A 1161 -4.21 1.74 -46.61
C GLY A 1161 -4.73 1.65 -45.18
N ARG A 1162 -6.02 1.33 -44.98
CA ARG A 1162 -6.71 1.32 -43.68
C ARG A 1162 -7.49 0.01 -43.43
N PRO A 1163 -6.83 -1.15 -43.47
CA PRO A 1163 -7.49 -2.42 -43.20
C PRO A 1163 -7.99 -2.47 -41.75
N GLU A 1164 -9.17 -3.07 -41.54
CA GLU A 1164 -9.68 -3.41 -40.21
C GLU A 1164 -9.51 -4.91 -39.92
N LEU A 1165 -9.55 -5.30 -38.63
CA LEU A 1165 -9.45 -6.71 -38.25
C LEU A 1165 -10.61 -7.53 -38.85
N ALA A 1166 -11.78 -6.91 -38.99
CA ALA A 1166 -12.95 -7.50 -39.64
C ALA A 1166 -12.68 -7.84 -41.12
N ASP A 1167 -11.88 -7.05 -41.83
CA ASP A 1167 -11.51 -7.32 -43.23
C ASP A 1167 -10.69 -8.60 -43.35
N TRP A 1168 -9.69 -8.73 -42.46
CA TRP A 1168 -8.84 -9.92 -42.43
C TRP A 1168 -9.65 -11.17 -42.08
N ILE A 1169 -10.55 -11.09 -41.09
CA ILE A 1169 -11.44 -12.19 -40.72
C ILE A 1169 -12.36 -12.57 -41.88
N LEU A 1170 -13.01 -11.58 -42.51
CA LEU A 1170 -13.92 -11.78 -43.64
C LEU A 1170 -13.20 -12.48 -44.80
N ALA A 1171 -12.02 -12.01 -45.18
CA ALA A 1171 -11.24 -12.57 -46.27
C ALA A 1171 -10.91 -14.05 -46.07
N ARG A 1172 -10.44 -14.38 -44.86
CA ARG A 1172 -10.06 -15.75 -44.48
C ARG A 1172 -11.26 -16.70 -44.52
N LEU A 1173 -12.39 -16.27 -43.96
CA LEU A 1173 -13.62 -17.05 -43.98
C LEU A 1173 -14.11 -17.24 -45.43
N ALA A 1174 -14.09 -16.19 -46.25
CA ALA A 1174 -14.51 -16.22 -47.65
C ALA A 1174 -13.57 -17.05 -48.54
N GLY A 1175 -12.32 -17.27 -48.11
CA GLY A 1175 -11.28 -17.89 -48.94
C GLY A 1175 -10.74 -16.94 -50.02
N ASP A 1176 -10.78 -15.64 -49.75
CA ASP A 1176 -10.35 -14.58 -50.65
C ASP A 1176 -8.88 -14.23 -50.42
N ALA A 1177 -7.97 -14.94 -51.09
CA ALA A 1177 -6.53 -14.80 -50.88
C ALA A 1177 -5.98 -13.40 -51.23
N GLU A 1178 -6.65 -12.68 -52.14
CA GLU A 1178 -6.25 -11.32 -52.51
C GLU A 1178 -6.57 -10.34 -51.38
N LEU A 1179 -7.81 -10.36 -50.88
CA LEU A 1179 -8.22 -9.53 -49.76
C LEU A 1179 -7.48 -9.91 -48.46
N GLU A 1180 -7.21 -11.20 -48.21
CA GLU A 1180 -6.53 -11.66 -47.00
C GLU A 1180 -5.12 -11.06 -46.94
N LYS A 1181 -4.37 -11.16 -48.05
CA LYS A 1181 -3.03 -10.57 -48.17
C LYS A 1181 -3.05 -9.05 -47.99
N GLU A 1182 -4.09 -8.38 -48.48
CA GLU A 1182 -4.22 -6.94 -48.34
C GLU A 1182 -4.53 -6.51 -46.90
N ALA A 1183 -5.44 -7.25 -46.26
CA ALA A 1183 -5.90 -7.00 -44.89
C ALA A 1183 -4.87 -7.38 -43.83
N GLU A 1184 -3.87 -8.24 -44.13
CA GLU A 1184 -2.74 -8.55 -43.22
C GLU A 1184 -2.00 -7.29 -42.72
N ASN A 1185 -2.03 -6.20 -43.49
CA ASN A 1185 -1.44 -4.92 -43.09
C ASN A 1185 -2.08 -4.34 -41.79
N VAL A 1186 -3.26 -4.81 -41.37
CA VAL A 1186 -3.89 -4.40 -40.10
C VAL A 1186 -2.99 -4.65 -38.90
N PHE A 1187 -2.18 -5.71 -38.95
CA PHE A 1187 -1.28 -6.10 -37.86
C PHE A 1187 -0.03 -5.21 -37.77
N ASP A 1188 0.28 -4.48 -38.83
CA ASP A 1188 1.37 -3.51 -38.89
C ASP A 1188 0.89 -2.07 -38.72
N TRP A 1189 -0.43 -1.86 -38.65
CA TRP A 1189 -1.03 -0.54 -38.56
C TRP A 1189 -1.23 -0.10 -37.11
N ASP A 1190 -0.41 0.85 -36.66
CA ASP A 1190 -0.44 1.38 -35.28
C ASP A 1190 -1.83 1.86 -34.84
N VAL A 1191 -2.63 2.42 -35.76
CA VAL A 1191 -4.01 2.85 -35.50
C VAL A 1191 -4.88 1.67 -35.07
N ALA A 1192 -4.87 0.56 -35.82
CA ALA A 1192 -5.67 -0.62 -35.49
C ALA A 1192 -5.22 -1.23 -34.15
N ARG A 1193 -3.91 -1.31 -33.92
CA ARG A 1193 -3.37 -1.79 -32.64
C ARG A 1193 -3.84 -0.92 -31.48
N HIS A 1194 -3.65 0.40 -31.56
CA HIS A 1194 -4.01 1.29 -30.46
C HIS A 1194 -5.52 1.33 -30.20
N ARG A 1195 -6.38 1.25 -31.23
CA ARG A 1195 -7.83 1.16 -31.04
C ARG A 1195 -8.22 -0.05 -30.18
N VAL A 1196 -7.72 -1.23 -30.54
CA VAL A 1196 -8.02 -2.48 -29.82
C VAL A 1196 -7.42 -2.46 -28.40
N GLU A 1197 -6.21 -1.91 -28.22
CA GLU A 1197 -5.61 -1.73 -26.89
C GLU A 1197 -6.44 -0.80 -26.00
N ILE A 1198 -6.92 0.32 -26.55
CA ILE A 1198 -7.75 1.29 -25.85
C ILE A 1198 -9.10 0.66 -25.50
N ASP A 1199 -9.75 -0.05 -26.41
CA ASP A 1199 -11.00 -0.76 -26.17
C ASP A 1199 -10.87 -1.79 -25.06
N ALA A 1200 -9.85 -2.65 -25.12
CA ALA A 1200 -9.57 -3.64 -24.07
C ALA A 1200 -9.26 -3.00 -22.71
N ARG A 1201 -8.74 -1.76 -22.71
CA ARG A 1201 -8.45 -1.00 -21.49
C ARG A 1201 -9.70 -0.38 -20.88
N MET A 1202 -10.59 0.19 -21.71
CA MET A 1202 -11.86 0.79 -21.26
C MET A 1202 -12.88 -0.26 -20.82
N TYR A 1203 -12.85 -1.45 -21.44
CA TYR A 1203 -13.77 -2.55 -21.15
C TYR A 1203 -13.01 -3.81 -20.72
N PRO A 1204 -12.36 -3.79 -19.54
CA PRO A 1204 -11.54 -4.89 -19.08
C PRO A 1204 -12.38 -6.15 -18.85
N GLY A 1205 -11.81 -7.31 -19.21
CA GLY A 1205 -12.45 -8.62 -19.03
C GLY A 1205 -13.54 -8.96 -20.05
N GLN A 1206 -13.74 -8.15 -21.09
CA GLN A 1206 -14.66 -8.47 -22.18
C GLN A 1206 -14.05 -9.47 -23.19
N PRO A 1207 -14.75 -10.59 -23.52
CA PRO A 1207 -14.22 -11.65 -24.36
C PRO A 1207 -13.84 -11.16 -25.75
N GLN A 1208 -14.67 -10.30 -26.35
CA GLN A 1208 -14.43 -9.76 -27.67
C GLN A 1208 -13.13 -8.94 -27.70
N GLU A 1209 -13.00 -7.95 -26.84
CA GLU A 1209 -11.84 -7.06 -26.78
C GLU A 1209 -10.56 -7.85 -26.44
N GLN A 1210 -10.65 -8.86 -25.59
CA GLN A 1210 -9.52 -9.75 -25.29
C GLN A 1210 -9.12 -10.63 -26.50
N LEU A 1211 -10.10 -11.14 -27.25
CA LEU A 1211 -9.86 -11.93 -28.45
C LEU A 1211 -9.24 -11.07 -29.56
N GLU A 1212 -9.80 -9.89 -29.82
CA GLU A 1212 -9.28 -8.94 -30.80
C GLU A 1212 -7.85 -8.51 -30.43
N LEU A 1213 -7.60 -8.20 -29.15
CA LEU A 1213 -6.25 -7.87 -28.67
C LEU A 1213 -5.28 -9.05 -28.84
N GLY A 1214 -5.75 -10.27 -28.57
CA GLY A 1214 -5.00 -11.50 -28.79
C GLY A 1214 -4.61 -11.67 -30.26
N LEU A 1215 -5.59 -11.52 -31.17
CA LEU A 1215 -5.38 -11.60 -32.62
C LEU A 1215 -4.40 -10.54 -33.13
N VAL A 1216 -4.51 -9.29 -32.66
CA VAL A 1216 -3.57 -8.22 -33.05
C VAL A 1216 -2.16 -8.54 -32.57
N ARG A 1217 -2.00 -8.97 -31.31
CA ARG A 1217 -0.68 -9.30 -30.73
C ARG A 1217 -0.04 -10.53 -31.36
N SER A 1218 -0.84 -11.52 -31.75
CA SER A 1218 -0.38 -12.76 -32.36
C SER A 1218 -0.24 -12.66 -33.89
N ARG A 1219 -0.60 -11.51 -34.48
CA ARG A 1219 -0.69 -11.29 -35.94
C ARG A 1219 -1.60 -12.32 -36.62
N GLY A 1220 -2.78 -12.56 -36.04
CA GLY A 1220 -3.78 -13.48 -36.56
C GLY A 1220 -3.49 -14.97 -36.27
N LYS A 1221 -2.40 -15.30 -35.55
CA LYS A 1221 -2.17 -16.66 -35.07
C LYS A 1221 -3.10 -16.95 -33.89
N THR A 1222 -3.78 -18.09 -33.91
CA THR A 1222 -4.61 -18.49 -32.77
C THR A 1222 -3.74 -18.57 -31.50
N PRO A 1223 -4.10 -17.89 -30.40
CA PRO A 1223 -3.41 -18.03 -29.12
C PRO A 1223 -3.40 -19.47 -28.60
#